data_AF-A0A7C3HP47-F1
#
_entry.id   AF-A0A7C3HP47-F1
#
_cell.length_a   1.000
_cell.length_b   1.000
_cell.length_c   1.000
_cell.angle_alpha   90.00
_cell.angle_beta   90.00
_cell.angle_gamma   90.00
#
_symmetry.space_group_name_H-M   'P 1'
#
loop_
_entity.id
_entity.type
_entity.pdbx_description
1 polymer ?
#
loop_
_entity_poly.entity_id
_entity_poly.type
_entity_poly.pdbx_seq_one_letter_code
_entity_poly.pdbx_strand_id
1 'polypeptide(L)'
;MISKSGSKHNKSRGQAIVEFALIISVLLMMMFLIIESGRILWAWNTVQHAAREGARYAITGQYDGPNCAVDFGQAKFVQGAGGRDVCESLRLASIIERTHEQLLALPLNETSTRFEDDYYYNIEVWGVDEQGQLAYDNPGRPGQPVVVRVTYQVAIITPFFRPIRTTIPVFGQETLNNETFGQQSTANTGAALPPVIPEVPTPGVTPSPTPSPTPSNTPTPGPTDTPTATPTNTPNPRCDVRFDQSAIAGNDYVFVTGDIDTTVTIIDLTTGRTLGTAVLQGPTTGHACSGFATVNLNELLQEGHVLAADSSDGSVDTTIVLALPPTNTPTATYTPVPTHTPTSTPTTTPTFTPSNPYITLLPACGTGPDIQFNILGYNWDTDEGIVLQWDGINQLLIQPNTHNGSFSYTWTFSGVADGQHEVRAYSTGTGNEFDEDIKFYEVPCSNVPTPTPEPSATPTLSPADLVMFSPPQLISTRPIVAYEPVQFSVIITNSGQTDVNSQFFVDLYLDPSNIYTDRIPLTESGGYVAVSSLPGGASRVLTITSPLGFQNDPASHQVYGMVDSVQQIAESIETNNISQPATVIDVTPAATPTPSPTPDGSQVIGGVVQVLAGRLLPQYRAVVRIIDPGLPGDGVIGIDQSDFSGFYTFNNIPPAVNPGGYTLTACVYIDNISYFGIRTGITPPNDVVSIYMLPGPCQ
;
A
#
# COMPACT_ATOMS: atom_id res chain seq x y z
N MET A 1 81.22 -74.24 -16.21
CA MET A 1 81.62 -72.81 -16.09
C MET A 1 80.57 -71.97 -16.81
N ILE A 2 80.21 -70.78 -16.28
CA ILE A 2 79.52 -69.68 -17.01
C ILE A 2 78.06 -70.00 -17.43
N SER A 3 77.03 -69.15 -17.22
CA SER A 3 76.88 -67.96 -16.37
C SER A 3 75.38 -67.73 -16.10
N LYS A 4 75.02 -67.06 -14.98
CA LYS A 4 73.69 -66.48 -14.81
C LYS A 4 73.55 -65.28 -15.74
N SER A 5 72.57 -65.29 -16.65
CA SER A 5 72.06 -64.06 -17.27
C SER A 5 70.59 -63.88 -16.91
N GLY A 6 70.32 -62.97 -15.98
CA GLY A 6 68.96 -62.66 -15.55
C GLY A 6 68.29 -61.72 -16.55
N SER A 7 67.39 -62.25 -17.38
CA SER A 7 66.49 -61.41 -18.19
C SER A 7 65.45 -60.75 -17.29
N LYS A 8 65.74 -59.53 -16.82
CA LYS A 8 64.74 -58.63 -16.22
C LYS A 8 63.62 -58.42 -17.24
N HIS A 9 62.46 -59.03 -17.01
CA HIS A 9 61.25 -58.67 -17.74
C HIS A 9 60.85 -57.26 -17.34
N ASN A 10 60.96 -56.32 -18.29
CA ASN A 10 60.60 -54.91 -18.10
C ASN A 10 59.08 -54.76 -17.92
N LYS A 11 58.62 -54.88 -16.67
CA LYS A 11 57.29 -54.42 -16.23
C LYS A 11 57.24 -52.89 -16.32
N SER A 12 56.91 -52.34 -17.49
CA SER A 12 56.73 -50.88 -17.64
C SER A 12 55.67 -50.46 -18.67
N ARG A 13 55.33 -51.30 -19.66
CA ARG A 13 54.39 -50.95 -20.74
C ARG A 13 52.94 -50.69 -20.33
N GLY A 14 52.56 -50.97 -19.08
CA GLY A 14 51.24 -50.69 -18.52
C GLY A 14 51.23 -49.83 -17.24
N GLN A 15 52.40 -49.43 -16.70
CA GLN A 15 52.46 -48.61 -15.49
C GLN A 15 52.27 -47.12 -15.83
N ALA A 16 52.99 -46.63 -16.84
CA ALA A 16 52.92 -45.24 -17.25
C ALA A 16 51.52 -44.79 -17.70
N ILE A 17 50.72 -45.69 -18.29
CA ILE A 17 49.34 -45.36 -18.70
C ILE A 17 48.39 -45.25 -17.49
N VAL A 18 48.63 -46.00 -16.41
CA VAL A 18 47.85 -45.90 -15.16
C VAL A 18 48.25 -44.65 -14.37
N GLU A 19 49.55 -44.37 -14.27
CA GLU A 19 50.05 -43.13 -13.65
C GLU A 19 49.56 -41.89 -14.40
N PHE A 20 49.60 -41.91 -15.74
CA PHE A 20 49.03 -40.86 -16.57
C PHE A 20 47.52 -40.72 -16.37
N ALA A 21 46.77 -41.82 -16.34
CA ALA A 21 45.32 -41.80 -16.10
C ALA A 21 44.95 -41.19 -14.74
N LEU A 22 45.69 -41.51 -13.67
CA LEU A 22 45.46 -40.93 -12.35
C LEU A 22 45.81 -39.43 -12.33
N ILE A 23 46.94 -39.03 -12.91
CA ILE A 23 47.36 -37.62 -12.94
C ILE A 23 46.39 -36.78 -13.79
N ILE A 24 45.97 -37.26 -14.96
CA ILE A 24 45.04 -36.51 -15.82
C ILE A 24 43.64 -36.41 -15.19
N SER A 25 43.15 -37.42 -14.47
CA SER A 25 41.89 -37.32 -13.72
C SER A 25 41.95 -36.23 -12.63
N VAL A 26 43.02 -36.19 -11.84
CA VAL A 26 43.21 -35.14 -10.81
C VAL A 26 43.40 -33.76 -11.44
N LEU A 27 44.17 -33.66 -12.53
CA LEU A 27 44.39 -32.41 -13.25
C LEU A 27 43.11 -31.85 -13.86
N LEU A 28 42.28 -32.70 -14.48
CA LEU A 28 40.98 -32.31 -15.03
C LEU A 28 40.01 -31.88 -13.93
N MET A 29 39.95 -32.61 -12.81
CA MET A 29 39.16 -32.20 -11.64
C MET A 29 39.58 -30.82 -11.13
N MET A 30 40.89 -30.54 -11.02
CA MET A 30 41.41 -29.24 -10.62
C MET A 30 41.06 -28.14 -11.64
N MET A 31 41.23 -28.42 -12.93
CA MET A 31 40.92 -27.47 -14.01
C MET A 31 39.43 -27.12 -14.05
N PHE A 32 38.55 -28.12 -13.93
CA PHE A 32 37.10 -27.90 -13.88
C PHE A 32 36.68 -27.14 -12.61
N LEU A 33 37.31 -27.40 -11.46
CA LEU A 33 37.06 -26.64 -10.23
C LEU A 33 37.44 -25.16 -10.41
N ILE A 34 38.57 -24.87 -11.05
CA ILE A 34 38.99 -23.48 -11.34
C ILE A 34 38.01 -22.80 -12.30
N ILE A 35 37.57 -23.50 -13.36
CA ILE A 35 36.61 -22.97 -14.34
C ILE A 35 35.27 -22.65 -13.69
N GLU A 36 34.69 -23.55 -12.91
CA GLU A 36 33.40 -23.29 -12.25
C GLU A 36 33.52 -22.22 -11.16
N SER A 37 34.59 -22.24 -10.36
CA SER A 37 34.83 -21.18 -9.36
C SER A 37 34.93 -19.80 -10.03
N GLY A 38 35.58 -19.71 -11.20
CA GLY A 38 35.63 -18.50 -12.01
C GLY A 38 34.26 -18.06 -12.52
N ARG A 39 33.43 -18.98 -13.02
CA ARG A 39 32.06 -18.69 -13.48
C ARG A 39 31.14 -18.24 -12.36
N ILE A 40 31.21 -18.88 -11.19
CA ILE A 40 30.42 -18.52 -10.00
C ILE A 40 30.83 -17.14 -9.49
N LEU A 41 32.13 -16.86 -9.38
CA LEU A 41 32.63 -15.56 -8.93
C LEU A 41 32.31 -14.44 -9.94
N TRP A 42 32.38 -14.72 -11.24
CA TRP A 42 31.93 -13.79 -12.28
C TRP A 42 30.44 -13.48 -12.15
N ALA A 43 29.58 -14.51 -12.08
CA ALA A 43 28.15 -14.34 -11.92
C ALA A 43 27.79 -13.55 -10.65
N TRP A 44 28.44 -13.86 -9.51
CA TRP A 44 28.25 -13.13 -8.26
C TRP A 44 28.62 -11.64 -8.38
N ASN A 45 29.74 -11.31 -9.03
CA ASN A 45 30.11 -9.91 -9.28
C ASN A 45 29.11 -9.20 -10.20
N THR A 46 28.58 -9.88 -11.23
CA THR A 46 27.59 -9.30 -12.14
C THR A 46 26.26 -9.03 -11.44
N VAL A 47 25.71 -9.96 -10.63
CA VAL A 47 24.45 -9.69 -9.90
C VAL A 47 24.61 -8.62 -8.82
N GLN A 48 25.78 -8.52 -8.18
CA GLN A 48 26.09 -7.45 -7.22
C GLN A 48 26.21 -6.08 -7.92
N HIS A 49 26.82 -6.03 -9.11
CA HIS A 49 26.86 -4.82 -9.94
C HIS A 49 25.46 -4.38 -10.38
N ALA A 50 24.64 -5.33 -10.85
CA ALA A 50 23.27 -5.07 -11.28
C ALA A 50 22.39 -4.53 -10.15
N ALA A 51 22.43 -5.15 -8.96
CA ALA A 51 21.73 -4.67 -7.78
C ALA A 51 22.13 -3.23 -7.40
N ARG A 52 23.43 -2.89 -7.51
CA ARG A 52 23.92 -1.54 -7.23
C ARG A 52 23.43 -0.49 -8.21
N GLU A 53 23.46 -0.77 -9.52
CA GLU A 53 22.95 0.18 -10.53
C GLU A 53 21.42 0.31 -10.46
N GLY A 54 20.70 -0.78 -10.20
CA GLY A 54 19.27 -0.76 -9.89
C GLY A 54 18.94 0.15 -8.71
N ALA A 55 19.65 -0.02 -7.58
CA ALA A 55 19.48 0.85 -6.42
C ALA A 55 19.86 2.31 -6.70
N ARG A 56 20.94 2.57 -7.46
CA ARG A 56 21.34 3.93 -7.89
C ARG A 56 20.30 4.62 -8.76
N TYR A 57 19.62 3.87 -9.62
CA TYR A 57 18.50 4.40 -10.41
C TYR A 57 17.28 4.65 -9.52
N ALA A 58 16.92 3.68 -8.68
CA ALA A 58 15.78 3.74 -7.77
C ALA A 58 15.79 5.00 -6.88
N ILE A 59 16.97 5.38 -6.36
CA ILE A 59 17.07 6.56 -5.50
C ILE A 59 16.78 7.88 -6.17
N THR A 60 16.86 7.99 -7.50
CA THR A 60 16.60 9.26 -8.21
C THR A 60 15.12 9.64 -8.24
N GLY A 61 14.23 8.68 -7.97
CA GLY A 61 12.79 8.86 -8.18
C GLY A 61 12.35 8.98 -9.63
N GLN A 62 13.30 8.93 -10.57
CA GLN A 62 13.00 8.93 -12.00
C GLN A 62 12.25 7.64 -12.35
N TYR A 63 11.36 7.80 -13.32
CA TYR A 63 10.78 6.70 -14.06
C TYR A 63 10.83 7.13 -15.52
N ASP A 64 11.63 6.42 -16.30
CA ASP A 64 11.37 6.32 -17.72
C ASP A 64 10.14 5.43 -17.89
N GLY A 65 9.41 5.56 -19.01
CA GLY A 65 8.26 4.70 -19.28
C GLY A 65 8.72 3.44 -20.01
N PRO A 66 8.98 2.30 -19.32
CA PRO A 66 9.21 1.04 -20.01
C PRO A 66 8.00 0.74 -20.88
N ASN A 67 8.24 0.14 -22.04
CA ASN A 67 7.17 -0.27 -22.91
C ASN A 67 6.60 -1.60 -22.40
N CYS A 68 5.77 -1.50 -21.35
CA CYS A 68 5.10 -2.62 -20.65
C CYS A 68 4.30 -3.55 -21.59
N ALA A 69 4.06 -3.12 -22.83
CA ALA A 69 3.42 -3.91 -23.87
C ALA A 69 4.36 -4.84 -24.67
N VAL A 70 5.68 -4.62 -24.71
CA VAL A 70 6.57 -5.37 -25.64
C VAL A 70 8.03 -5.67 -25.22
N ASP A 71 8.69 -4.94 -24.31
CA ASP A 71 10.15 -5.15 -24.07
C ASP A 71 10.52 -5.98 -22.83
N PHE A 72 9.60 -6.22 -21.88
CA PHE A 72 9.76 -7.24 -20.81
C PHE A 72 9.31 -8.63 -21.25
N GLY A 73 9.73 -9.05 -22.45
CA GLY A 73 8.98 -9.97 -23.30
C GLY A 73 8.81 -11.44 -22.90
N GLN A 74 8.81 -11.85 -21.61
CA GLN A 74 8.48 -13.23 -21.19
C GLN A 74 7.70 -13.36 -19.87
N ALA A 75 7.18 -14.58 -19.65
CA ALA A 75 6.17 -14.99 -18.66
C ALA A 75 6.47 -14.70 -17.18
N LYS A 76 7.65 -14.17 -16.85
CA LYS A 76 8.11 -13.96 -15.47
C LYS A 76 7.54 -12.70 -14.82
N PHE A 77 7.24 -11.68 -15.62
CA PHE A 77 6.80 -10.35 -15.16
C PHE A 77 5.43 -9.91 -15.71
N VAL A 78 4.62 -10.87 -16.17
CA VAL A 78 3.32 -10.61 -16.81
C VAL A 78 2.24 -11.52 -16.23
N GLN A 79 1.08 -10.94 -15.93
CA GLN A 79 -0.10 -11.67 -15.45
C GLN A 79 -0.57 -12.72 -16.48
N GLY A 80 -1.03 -13.88 -16.02
CA GLY A 80 -1.64 -14.92 -16.86
C GLY A 80 -0.72 -16.02 -17.40
N ALA A 81 0.60 -15.92 -17.22
CA ALA A 81 1.56 -16.98 -17.58
C ALA A 81 2.32 -17.59 -16.38
N GLY A 82 1.95 -17.23 -15.16
CA GLY A 82 2.64 -17.60 -13.92
C GLY A 82 3.70 -16.60 -13.45
N GLY A 83 3.66 -15.37 -13.98
CA GLY A 83 4.55 -14.27 -13.61
C GLY A 83 3.96 -13.30 -12.59
N ARG A 84 4.83 -12.43 -12.07
CA ARG A 84 4.54 -11.32 -11.17
C ARG A 84 4.20 -10.07 -11.97
N ASP A 85 3.04 -9.46 -11.76
CA ASP A 85 2.73 -8.20 -12.45
C ASP A 85 3.51 -7.04 -11.80
N VAL A 86 4.37 -6.38 -12.58
CA VAL A 86 5.16 -5.22 -12.13
C VAL A 86 4.76 -3.94 -12.85
N CYS A 87 3.74 -4.00 -13.71
CA CYS A 87 3.31 -2.90 -14.58
C CYS A 87 2.40 -1.89 -13.87
N GLU A 88 1.89 -2.23 -12.68
CA GLU A 88 1.10 -1.33 -11.82
C GLU A 88 1.89 -0.09 -11.36
N SER A 89 3.23 -0.13 -11.42
CA SER A 89 4.10 0.98 -11.04
C SER A 89 5.24 1.18 -12.05
N LEU A 90 5.16 2.23 -12.87
CA LEU A 90 6.20 2.59 -13.85
C LEU A 90 7.59 2.80 -13.22
N ARG A 91 7.63 3.24 -11.95
CA ARG A 91 8.89 3.39 -11.20
C ARG A 91 9.45 2.05 -10.75
N LEU A 92 8.61 1.10 -10.30
CA LEU A 92 9.04 -0.27 -10.03
C LEU A 92 9.58 -0.92 -11.32
N ALA A 93 8.81 -0.84 -12.40
CA ALA A 93 9.16 -1.42 -13.68
C ALA A 93 10.51 -0.87 -14.21
N SER A 94 10.71 0.44 -14.24
CA SER A 94 11.99 1.04 -14.69
C SER A 94 13.19 0.70 -13.80
N ILE A 95 13.01 0.49 -12.48
CA ILE A 95 14.07 -0.05 -11.61
C ILE A 95 14.43 -1.49 -12.00
N ILE A 96 13.42 -2.32 -12.28
CA ILE A 96 13.61 -3.72 -12.70
C ILE A 96 14.27 -3.77 -14.09
N GLU A 97 13.84 -2.94 -15.04
CA GLU A 97 14.46 -2.77 -16.37
C GLU A 97 15.94 -2.42 -16.24
N ARG A 98 16.24 -1.36 -15.49
CA ARG A 98 17.60 -0.86 -15.32
C ARG A 98 18.51 -1.85 -14.62
N THR A 99 17.96 -2.66 -13.71
CA THR A 99 18.66 -3.79 -13.09
C THR A 99 18.91 -4.92 -14.09
N HIS A 100 17.92 -5.25 -14.93
CA HIS A 100 18.00 -6.30 -15.94
C HIS A 100 19.02 -6.00 -17.05
N GLU A 101 19.12 -4.75 -17.53
CA GLU A 101 20.16 -4.32 -18.49
C GLU A 101 21.58 -4.66 -18.02
N GLN A 102 21.85 -4.63 -16.72
CA GLN A 102 23.17 -4.94 -16.16
C GLN A 102 23.44 -6.45 -16.05
N LEU A 103 22.43 -7.30 -16.29
CA LEU A 103 22.54 -8.76 -16.29
C LEU A 103 22.84 -9.35 -17.67
N LEU A 104 22.83 -8.56 -18.75
CA LEU A 104 23.06 -8.99 -20.14
C LEU A 104 24.39 -9.73 -20.40
N ALA A 105 25.35 -9.67 -19.47
CA ALA A 105 26.57 -10.46 -19.54
C ALA A 105 26.34 -11.96 -19.19
N LEU A 106 25.29 -12.28 -18.45
CA LEU A 106 24.93 -13.64 -18.03
C LEU A 106 23.93 -14.27 -19.03
N PRO A 107 23.99 -15.60 -19.25
CA PRO A 107 22.85 -16.29 -19.84
C PRO A 107 21.67 -16.24 -18.86
N LEU A 108 20.51 -15.78 -19.31
CA LEU A 108 19.28 -15.67 -18.52
C LEU A 108 18.21 -16.61 -19.07
N ASN A 109 17.42 -17.21 -18.18
CA ASN A 109 16.25 -18.02 -18.52
C ASN A 109 14.97 -17.22 -18.28
N GLU A 110 14.55 -16.53 -19.34
CA GLU A 110 13.41 -15.61 -19.39
C GLU A 110 12.04 -16.33 -19.19
N THR A 111 11.90 -17.60 -19.59
CA THR A 111 10.64 -18.36 -19.47
C THR A 111 10.48 -19.03 -18.12
N SER A 112 11.56 -19.23 -17.37
CA SER A 112 11.52 -20.05 -16.16
C SER A 112 10.90 -19.34 -14.97
N THR A 113 9.89 -19.98 -14.38
CA THR A 113 9.26 -19.60 -13.11
C THR A 113 9.81 -20.40 -11.92
N ARG A 114 10.63 -21.44 -12.14
CA ARG A 114 11.12 -22.36 -11.09
C ARG A 114 12.52 -21.99 -10.64
N PHE A 115 12.71 -21.85 -9.33
CA PHE A 115 13.99 -21.42 -8.75
C PHE A 115 15.16 -22.37 -9.05
N GLU A 116 14.91 -23.66 -9.27
CA GLU A 116 15.96 -24.67 -9.49
C GLU A 116 16.52 -24.72 -10.92
N ASP A 117 15.82 -24.11 -11.89
CA ASP A 117 16.14 -24.23 -13.31
C ASP A 117 17.50 -23.62 -13.67
N ASP A 118 18.16 -24.23 -14.67
CA ASP A 118 19.39 -23.69 -15.25
C ASP A 118 19.14 -22.24 -15.73
N TYR A 119 19.96 -21.31 -15.23
CA TYR A 119 19.94 -19.87 -15.54
C TYR A 119 18.69 -19.10 -15.08
N TYR A 120 17.90 -19.64 -14.15
CA TYR A 120 16.86 -18.85 -13.46
C TYR A 120 17.45 -17.59 -12.81
N TYR A 121 16.76 -16.46 -12.94
CA TYR A 121 17.06 -15.22 -12.22
C TYR A 121 15.80 -14.59 -11.63
N ASN A 122 15.90 -13.88 -10.51
CA ASN A 122 14.82 -13.03 -9.98
C ASN A 122 15.36 -11.63 -9.67
N ILE A 123 14.56 -10.60 -9.91
CA ILE A 123 14.85 -9.24 -9.47
C ILE A 123 13.75 -8.87 -8.48
N GLU A 124 14.14 -8.44 -7.29
CA GLU A 124 13.25 -8.07 -6.20
C GLU A 124 13.56 -6.62 -5.82
N VAL A 125 12.50 -5.80 -5.75
CA VAL A 125 12.58 -4.45 -5.20
C VAL A 125 11.77 -4.45 -3.93
N TRP A 126 12.39 -4.07 -2.82
CA TRP A 126 11.72 -3.90 -1.54
C TRP A 126 11.85 -2.45 -1.09
N GLY A 127 10.82 -1.93 -0.48
CA GLY A 127 10.76 -0.55 -0.02
C GLY A 127 10.03 -0.50 1.29
N VAL A 128 10.30 0.56 2.06
CA VAL A 128 9.50 0.80 3.27
C VAL A 128 8.11 1.30 2.85
N ASP A 129 7.07 0.72 3.41
CA ASP A 129 5.69 1.19 3.24
C ASP A 129 5.36 2.37 4.17
N GLU A 130 4.08 2.69 4.32
CA GLU A 130 3.62 3.80 5.16
C GLU A 130 3.71 3.45 6.65
N GLN A 131 3.67 2.15 6.96
CA GLN A 131 3.67 1.52 8.27
C GLN A 131 5.10 1.16 8.76
N GLY A 132 6.13 1.53 7.99
CA GLY A 132 7.52 1.29 8.35
C GLY A 132 8.02 -0.14 8.09
N GLN A 133 7.22 -1.00 7.44
CA GLN A 133 7.58 -2.39 7.14
C GLN A 133 8.21 -2.51 5.76
N LEU A 134 8.96 -3.60 5.54
CA LEU A 134 9.53 -3.91 4.22
C LEU A 134 8.45 -4.55 3.33
N ALA A 135 7.86 -3.74 2.47
CA ALA A 135 6.89 -4.18 1.48
C ALA A 135 7.57 -4.71 0.22
N TYR A 136 6.96 -5.77 -0.33
CA TYR A 136 7.38 -6.41 -1.56
C TYR A 136 6.93 -5.60 -2.79
N ASP A 137 7.75 -5.56 -3.86
CA ASP A 137 7.54 -4.75 -5.08
C ASP A 137 7.30 -3.24 -4.83
N ASN A 138 7.72 -2.73 -3.67
CA ASN A 138 7.64 -1.32 -3.32
C ASN A 138 8.98 -0.60 -3.64
N PRO A 139 9.02 0.44 -4.50
CA PRO A 139 10.25 1.19 -4.78
C PRO A 139 10.62 2.23 -3.69
N GLY A 140 9.86 2.31 -2.59
CA GLY A 140 10.07 3.18 -1.43
C GLY A 140 9.76 4.67 -1.69
N ARG A 141 9.44 5.43 -0.63
CA ARG A 141 9.17 6.89 -0.74
C ARG A 141 10.47 7.71 -0.72
N PRO A 142 10.46 8.99 -1.13
CA PRO A 142 11.65 9.85 -0.99
C PRO A 142 12.11 9.91 0.49
N GLY A 143 13.42 9.80 0.72
CA GLY A 143 14.02 9.71 2.05
C GLY A 143 13.99 8.32 2.71
N GLN A 144 13.15 7.38 2.25
CA GLN A 144 13.11 6.01 2.76
C GLN A 144 14.12 5.09 2.03
N PRO A 145 14.56 3.98 2.66
CA PRO A 145 15.41 3.00 2.00
C PRO A 145 14.65 2.20 0.94
N VAL A 146 15.32 1.95 -0.17
CA VAL A 146 14.97 0.97 -1.20
C VAL A 146 16.07 -0.10 -1.26
N VAL A 147 15.65 -1.35 -1.32
CA VAL A 147 16.52 -2.53 -1.45
C VAL A 147 16.30 -3.12 -2.83
N VAL A 148 17.35 -3.24 -3.62
CA VAL A 148 17.31 -4.02 -4.87
C VAL A 148 18.10 -5.29 -4.64
N ARG A 149 17.45 -6.45 -4.80
CA ARG A 149 18.06 -7.77 -4.72
C ARG A 149 17.95 -8.47 -6.07
N VAL A 150 19.02 -9.13 -6.48
CA VAL A 150 19.07 -9.98 -7.66
C VAL A 150 19.49 -11.39 -7.25
N THR A 151 18.70 -12.38 -7.61
CA THR A 151 18.95 -13.80 -7.39
C THR A 151 19.27 -14.46 -8.73
N TYR A 152 20.27 -15.35 -8.81
CA TYR A 152 20.64 -16.03 -10.05
C TYR A 152 21.15 -17.46 -9.83
N GLN A 153 20.73 -18.41 -10.66
CA GLN A 153 21.24 -19.79 -10.68
C GLN A 153 22.37 -19.97 -11.69
N VAL A 154 23.58 -20.20 -11.17
CA VAL A 154 24.73 -20.59 -12.00
C VAL A 154 24.62 -22.07 -12.34
N ALA A 155 24.26 -22.39 -13.59
CA ALA A 155 24.25 -23.77 -14.07
C ALA A 155 25.68 -24.34 -14.15
N ILE A 156 25.89 -25.52 -13.55
CA ILE A 156 27.15 -26.26 -13.56
C ILE A 156 27.28 -27.00 -14.90
N ILE A 157 28.33 -26.70 -15.65
CA ILE A 157 28.56 -27.23 -17.01
C ILE A 157 29.59 -28.36 -17.02
N THR A 158 30.40 -28.48 -15.97
CA THR A 158 31.50 -29.45 -15.91
C THR A 158 31.01 -30.85 -15.50
N PRO A 159 31.51 -31.91 -16.16
CA PRO A 159 30.93 -33.25 -16.07
C PRO A 159 31.13 -33.95 -14.72
N PHE A 160 32.07 -33.48 -13.90
CA PHE A 160 32.32 -34.02 -12.56
C PHE A 160 31.42 -33.42 -11.48
N PHE A 161 31.00 -32.16 -11.64
CA PHE A 161 30.22 -31.45 -10.62
C PHE A 161 28.71 -31.47 -10.92
N ARG A 162 28.31 -31.43 -12.20
CA ARG A 162 26.88 -31.44 -12.59
C ARG A 162 26.07 -32.64 -12.04
N PRO A 163 26.62 -33.87 -11.93
CA PRO A 163 25.90 -35.00 -11.32
C PRO A 163 25.68 -34.88 -9.79
N ILE A 164 26.37 -33.95 -9.12
CA ILE A 164 26.28 -33.70 -7.68
C ILE A 164 25.34 -32.51 -7.39
N ARG A 165 25.47 -31.44 -8.19
CA ARG A 165 24.64 -30.23 -8.18
C ARG A 165 24.48 -29.71 -9.60
N THR A 166 23.25 -29.50 -10.04
CA THR A 166 22.93 -28.91 -11.35
C THR A 166 23.16 -27.41 -11.37
N THR A 167 22.74 -26.71 -10.31
CA THR A 167 22.77 -25.25 -10.17
C THR A 167 23.35 -24.83 -8.81
N ILE A 168 23.88 -23.60 -8.74
CA ILE A 168 24.30 -22.93 -7.50
C ILE A 168 23.74 -21.50 -7.49
N PRO A 169 22.97 -21.11 -6.46
CA PRO A 169 22.42 -19.76 -6.38
C PRO A 169 23.48 -18.75 -5.93
N VAL A 170 23.49 -17.59 -6.57
CA VAL A 170 24.26 -16.39 -6.18
C VAL A 170 23.31 -15.21 -6.03
N PHE A 171 23.64 -14.30 -5.12
CA PHE A 171 22.78 -13.18 -4.75
C PHE A 171 23.55 -11.84 -4.82
N GLY A 172 22.92 -10.85 -5.43
CA GLY A 172 23.24 -9.43 -5.39
C GLY A 172 22.26 -8.70 -4.47
N GLN A 173 22.72 -7.78 -3.62
CA GLN A 173 21.81 -6.89 -2.88
C GLN A 173 22.51 -5.56 -2.58
N GLU A 174 21.83 -4.45 -2.86
CA GLU A 174 22.25 -3.11 -2.46
C GLU A 174 21.06 -2.41 -1.80
N THR A 175 21.31 -1.55 -0.81
CA THR A 175 20.29 -0.78 -0.10
C THR A 175 20.72 0.67 -0.02
N LEU A 176 19.90 1.58 -0.54
CA LEU A 176 20.18 3.02 -0.58
C LEU A 176 18.91 3.80 -0.18
N ASN A 177 19.07 5.01 0.33
CA ASN A 177 17.93 5.88 0.65
C ASN A 177 17.57 6.74 -0.56
N ASN A 178 16.29 6.77 -0.90
CA ASN A 178 15.76 7.59 -2.00
C ASN A 178 16.04 9.08 -1.77
N GLU A 179 16.37 9.82 -2.83
CA GLU A 179 16.54 11.27 -2.77
C GLU A 179 15.19 12.00 -2.68
N THR A 180 15.20 13.31 -2.42
CA THR A 180 13.97 14.11 -2.42
C THR A 180 13.49 14.35 -3.86
N PHE A 181 12.43 13.65 -4.26
CA PHE A 181 11.84 13.78 -5.59
C PHE A 181 11.20 15.18 -5.76
N GLY A 182 11.68 15.97 -6.74
CA GLY A 182 11.02 17.24 -7.09
C GLY A 182 11.88 18.51 -7.22
N GLN A 183 13.21 18.43 -7.32
CA GLN A 183 14.05 19.59 -7.69
C GLN A 183 14.61 19.50 -9.12
N GLN A 184 13.72 19.51 -10.11
CA GLN A 184 14.09 19.95 -11.47
C GLN A 184 12.92 20.65 -12.17
N SER A 185 12.54 21.83 -11.63
CA SER A 185 11.70 22.79 -12.34
C SER A 185 12.55 23.63 -13.30
N THR A 186 12.01 23.88 -14.49
CA THR A 186 12.66 24.61 -15.58
C THR A 186 12.73 26.12 -15.30
N ALA A 187 13.70 26.58 -14.49
CA ALA A 187 14.07 28.01 -14.42
C ALA A 187 15.51 28.24 -13.91
N ASN A 188 16.24 29.13 -14.57
CA ASN A 188 17.57 29.58 -14.15
C ASN A 188 17.53 30.36 -12.82
N THR A 189 17.83 29.70 -11.70
CA THR A 189 18.56 30.31 -10.56
C THR A 189 19.04 29.22 -9.60
N GLY A 190 20.36 29.15 -9.37
CA GLY A 190 20.90 28.45 -8.21
C GLY A 190 20.96 26.93 -8.28
N ALA A 191 21.53 26.36 -9.35
CA ALA A 191 22.27 25.12 -9.16
C ALA A 191 23.33 25.37 -8.07
N ALA A 192 23.31 24.61 -6.98
CA ALA A 192 24.39 24.63 -6.02
C ALA A 192 25.66 24.18 -6.74
N LEU A 193 26.54 25.13 -7.07
CA LEU A 193 27.82 24.81 -7.68
C LEU A 193 28.52 23.80 -6.76
N PRO A 194 29.02 22.66 -7.29
CA PRO A 194 29.79 21.74 -6.47
C PRO A 194 30.96 22.51 -5.83
N PRO A 195 31.30 22.22 -4.56
CA PRO A 195 32.36 22.93 -3.87
C PRO A 195 33.66 22.86 -4.69
N VAL A 196 34.35 24.01 -4.77
CA VAL A 196 35.54 24.14 -5.61
C VAL A 196 36.58 23.09 -5.21
N ILE A 197 36.82 22.15 -6.10
CA ILE A 197 37.77 21.05 -5.89
C ILE A 197 39.18 21.67 -5.85
N PRO A 198 40.01 21.37 -4.83
CA PRO A 198 41.42 21.75 -4.84
C PRO A 198 42.14 21.19 -6.08
N GLU A 199 43.07 21.96 -6.65
CA GLU A 199 43.83 21.50 -7.83
C GLU A 199 44.57 20.19 -7.53
N VAL A 200 44.26 19.15 -8.30
CA VAL A 200 44.90 17.83 -8.20
C VAL A 200 46.31 17.92 -8.81
N PRO A 201 47.37 17.48 -8.10
CA PRO A 201 48.72 17.54 -8.62
C PRO A 201 48.90 16.59 -9.81
N THR A 202 49.36 17.12 -10.94
CA THR A 202 49.48 16.43 -12.23
C THR A 202 50.51 15.28 -12.24
N PRO A 203 50.11 14.01 -12.44
CA PRO A 203 51.03 12.91 -12.75
C PRO A 203 51.22 12.78 -14.27
N GLY A 204 52.41 12.33 -14.68
CA GLY A 204 52.90 12.46 -16.07
C GLY A 204 52.35 11.46 -17.10
N VAL A 205 52.61 11.77 -18.37
CA VAL A 205 52.17 11.02 -19.57
C VAL A 205 52.85 9.66 -19.77
N THR A 206 52.12 8.68 -20.31
CA THR A 206 52.63 7.46 -20.97
C THR A 206 51.54 6.95 -21.95
N PRO A 207 51.85 6.12 -22.98
CA PRO A 207 51.52 6.52 -24.36
C PRO A 207 50.39 5.72 -25.03
N SER A 208 49.88 6.29 -26.13
CA SER A 208 48.80 5.77 -26.97
C SER A 208 49.18 4.50 -27.78
N PRO A 209 48.25 3.53 -27.96
CA PRO A 209 48.43 2.40 -28.88
C PRO A 209 48.17 2.76 -30.36
N THR A 210 48.81 2.00 -31.26
CA THR A 210 48.78 2.16 -32.73
C THR A 210 47.77 1.18 -33.38
N PRO A 211 47.11 1.50 -34.53
CA PRO A 211 45.95 0.74 -35.05
C PRO A 211 46.25 -0.27 -36.18
N SER A 212 45.16 -0.91 -36.68
CA SER A 212 44.98 -1.63 -37.99
C SER A 212 45.19 -3.17 -37.99
N PRO A 213 44.60 -3.99 -38.92
CA PRO A 213 43.73 -3.69 -40.07
C PRO A 213 42.43 -4.56 -40.24
N THR A 214 41.61 -4.22 -41.26
CA THR A 214 40.39 -4.92 -41.77
C THR A 214 40.68 -5.55 -43.16
N PRO A 215 40.23 -6.79 -43.51
CA PRO A 215 38.95 -7.08 -44.24
C PRO A 215 38.29 -8.44 -43.83
N SER A 216 37.30 -9.10 -44.47
CA SER A 216 36.64 -9.02 -45.79
C SER A 216 35.19 -9.62 -45.79
N ASN A 217 34.61 -9.93 -46.97
CA ASN A 217 33.20 -10.34 -47.21
C ASN A 217 32.96 -11.85 -47.54
N THR A 218 31.66 -12.26 -47.63
CA THR A 218 31.04 -13.29 -48.55
C THR A 218 30.66 -14.67 -47.91
N PRO A 219 29.53 -15.34 -48.24
CA PRO A 219 28.13 -14.91 -48.53
C PRO A 219 27.01 -15.76 -47.81
N THR A 220 25.74 -15.44 -48.07
CA THR A 220 24.51 -16.12 -47.59
C THR A 220 24.12 -17.42 -48.35
N PRO A 221 23.50 -18.41 -47.68
CA PRO A 221 22.51 -19.33 -48.25
C PRO A 221 21.11 -19.16 -47.61
N GLY A 222 20.04 -19.50 -48.36
CA GLY A 222 18.65 -19.15 -48.07
C GLY A 222 17.84 -20.12 -47.18
N PRO A 223 16.49 -19.92 -47.09
CA PRO A 223 15.62 -20.61 -46.14
C PRO A 223 15.32 -22.07 -46.52
N THR A 224 14.92 -22.87 -45.54
CA THR A 224 14.42 -24.24 -45.72
C THR A 224 13.30 -24.50 -44.72
N ASP A 225 12.17 -25.01 -45.20
CA ASP A 225 10.96 -25.24 -44.41
C ASP A 225 11.11 -26.37 -43.38
N THR A 226 10.37 -26.31 -42.27
CA THR A 226 10.21 -27.39 -41.26
C THR A 226 8.83 -27.21 -40.58
N PRO A 227 8.21 -28.24 -39.96
CA PRO A 227 6.93 -28.74 -40.49
C PRO A 227 5.74 -28.67 -39.51
N THR A 228 4.60 -29.13 -40.01
CA THR A 228 3.28 -29.20 -39.36
C THR A 228 3.27 -29.79 -37.95
N ALA A 229 2.47 -29.18 -37.07
CA ALA A 229 2.24 -29.61 -35.69
C ALA A 229 1.48 -30.95 -35.59
N THR A 230 1.75 -31.69 -34.51
CA THR A 230 0.93 -32.82 -34.04
C THR A 230 0.29 -32.44 -32.70
N PRO A 231 -1.04 -32.57 -32.52
CA PRO A 231 -1.68 -32.25 -31.25
C PRO A 231 -1.39 -33.35 -30.22
N THR A 232 -0.95 -32.94 -29.02
CA THR A 232 -0.90 -33.83 -27.84
C THR A 232 -1.88 -33.28 -26.82
N ASN A 233 -2.78 -34.14 -26.30
CA ASN A 233 -3.75 -33.73 -25.30
C ASN A 233 -3.03 -33.37 -23.99
N THR A 234 -3.16 -32.11 -23.55
CA THR A 234 -2.73 -31.67 -22.23
C THR A 234 -3.71 -32.20 -21.18
N PRO A 235 -3.27 -32.90 -20.13
CA PRO A 235 -4.08 -33.07 -18.92
C PRO A 235 -4.39 -31.71 -18.29
N ASN A 236 -5.48 -31.63 -17.53
CA ASN A 236 -5.80 -30.40 -16.79
C ASN A 236 -4.61 -30.01 -15.89
N PRO A 237 -4.24 -28.72 -15.78
CA PRO A 237 -3.16 -28.29 -14.90
C PRO A 237 -3.52 -28.60 -13.44
N ARG A 238 -2.63 -29.32 -12.78
CA ARG A 238 -2.69 -29.70 -11.36
C ARG A 238 -2.38 -28.48 -10.49
N CYS A 239 -3.09 -28.32 -9.38
CA CYS A 239 -2.81 -27.27 -8.40
C CYS A 239 -2.09 -27.87 -7.18
N ASP A 240 -0.75 -27.78 -7.20
CA ASP A 240 0.11 -28.28 -6.13
C ASP A 240 -0.24 -27.64 -4.76
N VAL A 241 -0.13 -28.42 -3.68
CA VAL A 241 -0.42 -27.97 -2.31
C VAL A 241 0.46 -26.79 -1.92
N ARG A 242 -0.12 -25.83 -1.17
CA ARG A 242 0.61 -24.72 -0.54
C ARG A 242 -0.02 -24.26 0.76
N PHE A 243 0.78 -23.61 1.62
CA PHE A 243 0.26 -22.85 2.75
C PHE A 243 -0.45 -21.59 2.26
N ASP A 244 -1.70 -21.39 2.68
CA ASP A 244 -2.54 -20.26 2.25
C ASP A 244 -2.27 -19.00 3.10
N GLN A 245 -1.72 -19.18 4.31
CA GLN A 245 -1.28 -18.12 5.22
C GLN A 245 -0.03 -18.54 5.99
N SER A 246 0.67 -17.58 6.57
CA SER A 246 1.84 -17.81 7.44
C SER A 246 1.50 -18.69 8.65
N ALA A 247 2.36 -19.66 8.95
CA ALA A 247 2.30 -20.43 10.19
C ALA A 247 2.81 -19.56 11.36
N ILE A 248 2.04 -19.44 12.43
CA ILE A 248 2.34 -18.57 13.59
C ILE A 248 2.54 -19.42 14.84
N ALA A 249 3.59 -19.12 15.61
CA ALA A 249 3.90 -19.81 16.86
C ALA A 249 2.76 -19.69 17.87
N GLY A 250 2.44 -20.77 18.57
CA GLY A 250 1.32 -20.81 19.51
C GLY A 250 -0.06 -21.08 18.90
N ASN A 251 -0.19 -21.19 17.56
CA ASN A 251 -1.40 -21.73 16.94
C ASN A 251 -1.41 -23.27 16.97
N ASP A 252 -2.60 -23.87 17.00
CA ASP A 252 -2.87 -25.30 16.84
C ASP A 252 -3.48 -25.65 15.48
N TYR A 253 -3.37 -24.76 14.48
CA TYR A 253 -3.87 -24.98 13.12
C TYR A 253 -3.01 -24.28 12.06
N VAL A 254 -3.14 -24.73 10.82
CA VAL A 254 -2.61 -24.08 9.60
C VAL A 254 -3.64 -24.13 8.46
N PHE A 255 -3.57 -23.17 7.54
CA PHE A 255 -4.39 -23.15 6.34
C PHE A 255 -3.60 -23.64 5.13
N VAL A 256 -4.18 -24.55 4.35
CA VAL A 256 -3.58 -25.11 3.13
C VAL A 256 -4.60 -25.14 1.99
N THR A 257 -4.09 -24.94 0.77
CA THR A 257 -4.86 -24.99 -0.47
C THR A 257 -4.15 -25.85 -1.52
N GLY A 258 -4.91 -26.50 -2.40
CA GLY A 258 -4.44 -27.50 -3.38
C GLY A 258 -5.62 -28.07 -4.19
N ASP A 259 -5.42 -29.19 -4.89
CA ASP A 259 -6.51 -29.87 -5.61
C ASP A 259 -7.58 -30.48 -4.67
N ILE A 260 -8.86 -30.38 -5.05
CA ILE A 260 -10.01 -30.90 -4.28
C ILE A 260 -9.90 -32.43 -4.10
N ASP A 261 -10.40 -32.95 -2.98
CA ASP A 261 -10.38 -34.37 -2.58
C ASP A 261 -8.97 -34.96 -2.35
N THR A 262 -7.91 -34.14 -2.38
CA THR A 262 -6.56 -34.57 -1.95
C THR A 262 -6.40 -34.51 -0.43
N THR A 263 -5.60 -35.42 0.13
CA THR A 263 -5.29 -35.48 1.56
C THR A 263 -3.93 -34.86 1.84
N VAL A 264 -3.89 -33.82 2.66
CA VAL A 264 -2.67 -33.09 3.04
C VAL A 264 -2.26 -33.44 4.47
N THR A 265 -0.99 -33.78 4.66
CA THR A 265 -0.39 -34.12 5.95
C THR A 265 0.69 -33.09 6.30
N ILE A 266 0.57 -32.47 7.47
CA ILE A 266 1.53 -31.48 7.97
C ILE A 266 2.61 -32.20 8.77
N ILE A 267 3.87 -31.98 8.41
CA ILE A 267 5.05 -32.59 9.03
C ILE A 267 5.99 -31.47 9.49
N ASP A 268 6.36 -31.45 10.77
CA ASP A 268 7.47 -30.63 11.25
C ASP A 268 8.79 -31.27 10.82
N LEU A 269 9.48 -30.66 9.87
CA LEU A 269 10.78 -31.09 9.36
C LEU A 269 11.92 -30.89 10.38
N THR A 270 11.71 -30.05 11.38
CA THR A 270 12.67 -29.77 12.48
C THR A 270 12.76 -30.95 13.44
N THR A 271 11.61 -31.57 13.75
CA THR A 271 11.49 -32.69 14.69
C THR A 271 11.23 -34.05 14.00
N GLY A 272 10.86 -34.04 12.72
CA GLY A 272 10.48 -35.22 11.94
C GLY A 272 9.11 -35.79 12.30
N ARG A 273 8.21 -34.98 12.87
CA ARG A 273 6.90 -35.41 13.39
C ARG A 273 5.74 -34.98 12.50
N THR A 274 4.74 -35.85 12.36
CA THR A 274 3.45 -35.48 11.77
C THR A 274 2.59 -34.73 12.79
N LEU A 275 2.22 -33.51 12.45
CA LEU A 275 1.41 -32.62 13.29
C LEU A 275 -0.09 -32.77 13.06
N GLY A 276 -0.54 -32.99 11.82
CA GLY A 276 -1.97 -33.10 11.50
C GLY A 276 -2.23 -33.52 10.06
N THR A 277 -3.48 -33.88 9.74
CA THR A 277 -3.91 -34.28 8.40
C THR A 277 -5.33 -33.78 8.14
N ALA A 278 -5.61 -33.27 6.94
CA ALA A 278 -6.97 -32.94 6.47
C ALA A 278 -7.16 -33.31 4.99
N VAL A 279 -8.42 -33.31 4.54
CA VAL A 279 -8.78 -33.46 3.12
C VAL A 279 -9.23 -32.10 2.61
N LEU A 280 -8.70 -31.66 1.46
CA LEU A 280 -9.05 -30.38 0.84
C LEU A 280 -10.47 -30.43 0.27
N GLN A 281 -11.32 -29.49 0.66
CA GLN A 281 -12.70 -29.38 0.20
C GLN A 281 -12.90 -28.16 -0.68
N GLY A 282 -13.83 -28.21 -1.62
CA GLY A 282 -14.06 -27.13 -2.58
C GLY A 282 -15.09 -27.49 -3.66
N PRO A 283 -15.26 -26.65 -4.71
CA PRO A 283 -14.44 -25.49 -5.03
C PRO A 283 -14.70 -24.27 -4.12
N THR A 284 -13.64 -23.67 -3.59
CA THR A 284 -13.64 -22.40 -2.86
C THR A 284 -12.98 -21.28 -3.67
N THR A 285 -13.62 -20.12 -3.78
CA THR A 285 -13.09 -18.93 -4.47
C THR A 285 -12.34 -18.01 -3.52
N GLY A 286 -11.23 -17.41 -3.97
CA GLY A 286 -10.41 -16.48 -3.17
C GLY A 286 -9.15 -17.10 -2.58
N HIS A 287 -9.02 -18.44 -2.64
CA HIS A 287 -7.79 -19.16 -2.34
C HIS A 287 -7.02 -19.48 -3.61
N ALA A 288 -5.74 -19.80 -3.45
CA ALA A 288 -4.83 -19.94 -4.58
C ALA A 288 -5.02 -21.25 -5.39
N CYS A 289 -5.68 -22.25 -4.81
CA CYS A 289 -6.25 -23.41 -5.50
C CYS A 289 -7.73 -23.60 -5.15
N SER A 290 -8.42 -24.48 -5.87
CA SER A 290 -9.86 -24.71 -5.71
C SER A 290 -10.23 -25.52 -4.46
N GLY A 291 -9.34 -26.36 -3.94
CA GLY A 291 -9.48 -27.04 -2.66
C GLY A 291 -8.83 -26.25 -1.53
N PHE A 292 -9.48 -26.20 -0.36
CA PHE A 292 -9.00 -25.54 0.85
C PHE A 292 -9.29 -26.40 2.08
N ALA A 293 -8.42 -26.36 3.09
CA ALA A 293 -8.71 -26.88 4.42
C ALA A 293 -7.90 -26.18 5.52
N THR A 294 -8.53 -26.05 6.69
CA THR A 294 -7.83 -25.85 7.96
C THR A 294 -7.35 -27.21 8.46
N VAL A 295 -6.03 -27.40 8.61
CA VAL A 295 -5.48 -28.59 9.26
C VAL A 295 -5.27 -28.29 10.74
N ASN A 296 -6.04 -28.94 11.60
CA ASN A 296 -5.82 -28.91 13.05
C ASN A 296 -4.62 -29.80 13.42
N LEU A 297 -3.79 -29.31 14.33
CA LEU A 297 -2.53 -29.90 14.75
C LEU A 297 -2.65 -30.57 16.12
N ASN A 298 -1.81 -31.56 16.38
CA ASN A 298 -1.75 -32.32 17.63
C ASN A 298 -0.85 -31.68 18.71
N GLU A 299 -0.01 -30.71 18.32
CA GLU A 299 0.83 -29.89 19.21
C GLU A 299 0.93 -28.45 18.68
N LEU A 300 1.17 -27.48 19.58
CA LEU A 300 1.27 -26.06 19.23
C LEU A 300 2.54 -25.78 18.41
N LEU A 301 2.41 -24.91 17.41
CA LEU A 301 3.54 -24.49 16.58
C LEU A 301 4.61 -23.74 17.41
N GLN A 302 5.87 -24.05 17.15
CA GLN A 302 7.02 -23.45 17.84
C GLN A 302 7.81 -22.55 16.88
N GLU A 303 8.18 -21.36 17.33
CA GLU A 303 8.92 -20.36 16.55
C GLU A 303 10.20 -20.96 15.93
N GLY A 304 10.43 -20.68 14.65
CA GLY A 304 11.59 -21.14 13.91
C GLY A 304 11.56 -22.60 13.45
N HIS A 305 10.50 -23.37 13.77
CA HIS A 305 10.30 -24.69 13.19
C HIS A 305 9.92 -24.58 11.71
N VAL A 306 10.35 -25.55 10.90
CA VAL A 306 10.00 -25.65 9.47
C VAL A 306 8.93 -26.73 9.30
N LEU A 307 7.79 -26.36 8.73
CA LEU A 307 6.70 -27.28 8.40
C LEU A 307 6.74 -27.64 6.92
N ALA A 308 6.33 -28.85 6.59
CA ALA A 308 5.98 -29.29 5.25
C ALA A 308 4.50 -29.67 5.19
N ALA A 309 3.81 -29.26 4.13
CA ALA A 309 2.52 -29.80 3.74
C ALA A 309 2.76 -30.85 2.65
N ASP A 310 2.64 -32.13 2.99
CA ASP A 310 2.83 -33.28 2.08
C ASP A 310 1.46 -33.80 1.62
N SER A 311 1.16 -33.70 0.33
CA SER A 311 -0.13 -34.05 -0.24
C SER A 311 -0.13 -35.42 -0.91
N SER A 312 -1.24 -36.14 -0.82
CA SER A 312 -1.45 -37.48 -1.38
C SER A 312 -1.27 -37.57 -2.91
N ASP A 313 -1.28 -36.44 -3.61
CA ASP A 313 -1.01 -36.35 -5.04
C ASP A 313 0.51 -36.28 -5.36
N GLY A 314 1.36 -36.13 -4.34
CA GLY A 314 2.82 -36.02 -4.42
C GLY A 314 3.33 -34.58 -4.53
N SER A 315 2.55 -33.58 -4.13
CA SER A 315 2.99 -32.17 -4.02
C SER A 315 3.43 -31.86 -2.60
N VAL A 316 4.45 -31.01 -2.46
CA VAL A 316 4.98 -30.60 -1.16
C VAL A 316 5.29 -29.11 -1.17
N ASP A 317 4.84 -28.40 -0.14
CA ASP A 317 5.23 -27.01 0.15
C ASP A 317 5.78 -26.90 1.57
N THR A 318 6.59 -25.87 1.86
CA THR A 318 7.23 -25.67 3.15
C THR A 318 7.13 -24.23 3.65
N THR A 319 6.84 -24.06 4.93
CA THR A 319 6.80 -22.76 5.60
C THR A 319 7.59 -22.77 6.90
N ILE A 320 7.99 -21.59 7.38
CA ILE A 320 8.67 -21.42 8.67
C ILE A 320 7.67 -20.81 9.65
N VAL A 321 7.56 -21.39 10.84
CA VAL A 321 6.73 -20.86 11.92
C VAL A 321 7.31 -19.52 12.39
N LEU A 322 6.58 -18.44 12.12
CA LEU A 322 6.94 -17.09 12.56
C LEU A 322 6.57 -16.90 14.03
N ALA A 323 7.30 -16.01 14.72
CA ALA A 323 6.90 -15.54 16.04
C ALA A 323 5.50 -14.89 15.97
N LEU A 324 4.76 -14.93 17.08
CA LEU A 324 3.61 -14.03 17.24
C LEU A 324 4.09 -12.57 17.04
N PRO A 325 3.37 -11.73 16.28
CA PRO A 325 3.64 -10.30 16.29
C PRO A 325 3.58 -9.80 17.75
N PRO A 326 4.48 -8.92 18.18
CA PRO A 326 4.68 -8.60 19.59
C PRO A 326 3.40 -8.07 20.21
N THR A 327 2.68 -8.95 20.91
CA THR A 327 1.47 -8.60 21.62
C THR A 327 1.88 -7.76 22.83
N ASN A 328 1.22 -6.62 23.02
CA ASN A 328 1.46 -5.70 24.14
C ASN A 328 1.53 -6.47 25.48
N THR A 329 2.74 -6.73 25.97
CA THR A 329 2.94 -7.58 27.14
C THR A 329 2.72 -6.77 28.42
N PRO A 330 1.78 -7.18 29.30
CA PRO A 330 1.53 -6.47 30.55
C PRO A 330 2.61 -6.75 31.60
N THR A 331 2.93 -5.71 32.38
CA THR A 331 3.54 -5.75 33.73
C THR A 331 4.86 -6.54 33.89
N ALA A 332 5.96 -5.80 33.97
CA ALA A 332 7.26 -6.34 34.39
C ALA A 332 7.22 -6.91 35.83
N THR A 333 7.68 -8.15 36.00
CA THR A 333 7.96 -8.76 37.31
C THR A 333 9.44 -8.63 37.64
N TYR A 334 9.76 -8.02 38.79
CA TYR A 334 11.12 -7.79 39.26
C TYR A 334 11.82 -9.07 39.76
N THR A 335 13.14 -9.18 39.53
CA THR A 335 14.11 -9.90 40.40
C THR A 335 15.53 -9.34 40.11
N PRO A 336 16.53 -9.45 41.03
CA PRO A 336 17.20 -8.24 41.48
C PRO A 336 18.75 -8.25 41.46
N VAL A 337 19.37 -7.06 41.32
CA VAL A 337 20.81 -6.80 41.55
C VAL A 337 20.92 -5.44 42.31
N PRO A 338 21.86 -5.27 43.27
CA PRO A 338 21.50 -4.56 44.51
C PRO A 338 21.90 -3.08 44.64
N THR A 339 21.01 -2.36 45.33
CA THR A 339 21.26 -1.40 46.42
C THR A 339 22.48 -0.46 46.35
N HIS A 340 22.22 0.80 45.98
CA HIS A 340 22.64 1.92 46.82
C HIS A 340 21.48 2.90 47.01
N THR A 341 21.10 3.13 48.28
CA THR A 341 19.91 3.88 48.69
C THR A 341 20.18 5.40 48.79
N PRO A 342 19.36 6.24 48.16
CA PRO A 342 18.99 7.55 48.68
C PRO A 342 17.63 7.50 49.39
N THR A 343 17.43 8.41 50.35
CA THR A 343 16.38 8.34 51.37
C THR A 343 15.00 8.77 50.85
N SER A 344 13.94 8.19 51.43
CA SER A 344 12.53 8.46 51.13
C SER A 344 12.10 9.91 51.38
N THR A 345 11.35 10.48 50.42
CA THR A 345 10.55 11.71 50.53
C THR A 345 9.13 11.37 50.02
N PRO A 346 8.04 11.90 50.61
CA PRO A 346 6.84 11.08 50.83
C PRO A 346 5.81 11.07 49.70
N THR A 347 4.93 10.07 49.78
CA THR A 347 3.69 9.89 49.02
C THR A 347 2.86 11.18 48.91
N THR A 348 2.43 11.52 47.70
CA THR A 348 1.45 12.57 47.47
C THR A 348 0.07 12.15 47.96
N THR A 349 -0.43 12.89 48.96
CA THR A 349 -1.83 12.87 49.42
C THR A 349 -2.81 13.07 48.26
N PRO A 350 -4.02 12.47 48.27
CA PRO A 350 -5.06 12.84 47.32
C PRO A 350 -5.38 14.34 47.44
N THR A 351 -5.33 15.06 46.32
CA THR A 351 -5.72 16.46 46.26
C THR A 351 -7.20 16.59 46.60
N PHE A 352 -7.52 17.40 47.61
CA PHE A 352 -8.91 17.72 47.96
C PHE A 352 -9.61 18.41 46.79
N THR A 353 -10.80 17.96 46.42
CA THR A 353 -11.73 18.77 45.63
C THR A 353 -12.04 20.05 46.43
N PRO A 354 -11.89 21.26 45.85
CA PRO A 354 -12.24 22.49 46.56
C PRO A 354 -13.72 22.47 46.94
N SER A 355 -14.05 22.88 48.18
CA SER A 355 -15.44 23.08 48.62
C SER A 355 -16.04 24.40 48.15
N ASN A 356 -15.19 25.34 47.75
CA ASN A 356 -15.55 26.69 47.36
C ASN A 356 -15.83 26.73 45.84
N PRO A 357 -16.57 27.74 45.33
CA PRO A 357 -16.75 27.95 43.90
C PRO A 357 -15.43 28.08 43.15
N TYR A 358 -15.35 27.48 41.97
CA TYR A 358 -14.20 27.61 41.07
C TYR A 358 -14.59 27.45 39.60
N ILE A 359 -13.66 27.81 38.70
CA ILE A 359 -13.73 27.59 37.26
C ILE A 359 -12.50 26.83 36.73
N THR A 360 -12.67 26.19 35.57
CA THR A 360 -11.63 25.44 34.84
C THR A 360 -11.73 25.76 33.35
N LEU A 361 -10.58 25.90 32.70
CA LEU A 361 -10.46 26.24 31.28
C LEU A 361 -10.01 25.02 30.47
N LEU A 362 -10.72 24.70 29.38
CA LEU A 362 -10.47 23.54 28.53
C LEU A 362 -10.51 23.92 27.03
N PRO A 363 -9.37 24.02 26.34
CA PRO A 363 -8.00 24.00 26.88
C PRO A 363 -7.70 25.22 27.79
N ALA A 364 -6.60 25.17 28.54
CA ALA A 364 -6.18 26.27 29.43
C ALA A 364 -5.28 27.32 28.77
N CYS A 365 -4.89 27.11 27.51
CA CYS A 365 -4.09 28.02 26.69
C CYS A 365 -4.38 27.74 25.21
N GLY A 366 -3.97 28.64 24.32
CA GLY A 366 -4.18 28.55 22.88
C GLY A 366 -2.99 29.10 22.09
N THR A 367 -2.95 28.88 20.78
CA THR A 367 -1.84 29.34 19.92
C THR A 367 -2.01 30.75 19.36
N GLY A 368 -3.22 31.32 19.44
CA GLY A 368 -3.55 32.64 18.87
C GLY A 368 -3.48 32.69 17.33
N PRO A 369 -3.84 33.84 16.73
CA PRO A 369 -4.57 34.97 17.33
C PRO A 369 -6.07 34.67 17.51
N ASP A 370 -6.57 33.60 16.88
CA ASP A 370 -7.93 33.12 17.04
C ASP A 370 -7.92 31.96 18.05
N ILE A 371 -8.74 32.07 19.10
CA ILE A 371 -8.77 31.13 20.22
C ILE A 371 -10.19 30.65 20.52
N GLN A 372 -10.31 29.39 20.92
CA GLN A 372 -11.56 28.81 21.40
C GLN A 372 -11.28 27.93 22.63
N PHE A 373 -12.09 28.09 23.67
CA PHE A 373 -12.02 27.26 24.86
C PHE A 373 -13.34 27.23 25.63
N ASN A 374 -13.50 26.20 26.46
CA ASN A 374 -14.64 26.02 27.35
C ASN A 374 -14.29 26.49 28.76
N ILE A 375 -15.21 27.23 29.38
CA ILE A 375 -15.21 27.56 30.80
C ILE A 375 -16.20 26.62 31.49
N LEU A 376 -15.70 25.79 32.41
CA LEU A 376 -16.51 24.96 33.29
C LEU A 376 -16.49 25.54 34.70
N GLY A 377 -17.65 25.79 35.29
CA GLY A 377 -17.77 26.25 36.68
C GLY A 377 -18.40 25.20 37.58
N TYR A 378 -17.96 25.17 38.84
CA TYR A 378 -18.38 24.19 39.85
C TYR A 378 -18.52 24.84 41.24
N ASN A 379 -19.41 24.29 42.08
CA ASN A 379 -19.67 24.70 43.46
C ASN A 379 -20.12 26.17 43.65
N TRP A 380 -20.89 26.71 42.71
CA TRP A 380 -21.47 28.06 42.81
C TRP A 380 -22.85 28.04 43.48
N ASP A 381 -23.21 29.08 44.24
CA ASP A 381 -24.51 29.15 44.91
C ASP A 381 -25.66 29.40 43.92
N THR A 382 -26.69 28.56 43.98
CA THR A 382 -27.75 28.48 42.96
C THR A 382 -28.66 29.70 42.88
N ASP A 383 -28.77 30.47 43.97
CA ASP A 383 -29.62 31.64 44.11
C ASP A 383 -28.90 32.96 43.75
N GLU A 384 -27.60 32.91 43.42
CA GLU A 384 -26.84 34.05 42.91
C GLU A 384 -26.68 34.00 41.38
N GLY A 385 -26.51 35.17 40.76
CA GLY A 385 -26.10 35.29 39.37
C GLY A 385 -24.58 35.17 39.25
N ILE A 386 -24.08 34.77 38.09
CA ILE A 386 -22.63 34.60 37.87
C ILE A 386 -22.24 35.41 36.64
N VAL A 387 -21.31 36.33 36.81
CA VAL A 387 -20.71 37.10 35.72
C VAL A 387 -19.44 36.39 35.25
N LEU A 388 -19.35 36.16 33.95
CA LEU A 388 -18.13 35.69 33.30
C LEU A 388 -17.48 36.86 32.54
N GLN A 389 -16.19 37.08 32.82
CA GLN A 389 -15.41 38.22 32.38
C GLN A 389 -14.11 37.76 31.67
N TRP A 390 -13.77 38.44 30.57
CA TRP A 390 -12.51 38.27 29.82
C TRP A 390 -11.77 39.61 29.80
N ASP A 391 -10.52 39.64 30.28
CA ASP A 391 -9.66 40.84 30.34
C ASP A 391 -10.38 42.09 30.92
N GLY A 392 -11.13 41.90 32.02
CA GLY A 392 -11.90 42.99 32.65
C GLY A 392 -13.23 43.33 31.97
N ILE A 393 -13.58 42.69 30.84
CA ILE A 393 -14.82 42.93 30.09
C ILE A 393 -15.83 41.80 30.33
N ASN A 394 -17.00 42.14 30.89
CA ASN A 394 -18.09 41.19 31.13
C ASN A 394 -18.65 40.67 29.80
N GLN A 395 -18.54 39.36 29.58
CA GLN A 395 -19.02 38.69 28.36
C GLN A 395 -20.42 38.10 28.55
N LEU A 396 -20.70 37.56 29.74
CA LEU A 396 -21.97 36.86 30.03
C LEU A 396 -22.40 37.05 31.49
N LEU A 397 -23.71 37.09 31.72
CA LEU A 397 -24.34 37.00 33.04
C LEU A 397 -25.30 35.80 33.05
N ILE A 398 -24.93 34.77 33.80
CA ILE A 398 -25.80 33.65 34.17
C ILE A 398 -26.78 34.15 35.23
N GLN A 399 -28.09 33.93 35.03
CA GLN A 399 -29.11 34.46 35.92
C GLN A 399 -29.26 33.61 37.20
N PRO A 400 -29.61 34.20 38.35
CA PRO A 400 -30.02 33.48 39.56
C PRO A 400 -31.03 32.37 39.26
N ASN A 401 -30.88 31.21 39.93
CA ASN A 401 -31.76 30.04 39.82
C ASN A 401 -31.84 29.40 38.42
N THR A 402 -30.93 29.72 37.50
CA THR A 402 -30.85 29.09 36.16
C THR A 402 -29.74 28.05 36.01
N HIS A 403 -28.89 27.93 37.03
CA HIS A 403 -27.82 26.92 37.13
C HIS A 403 -27.97 26.12 38.42
N ASN A 404 -27.44 24.90 38.43
CA ASN A 404 -27.48 23.98 39.59
C ASN A 404 -26.15 23.99 40.37
N GLY A 405 -25.48 25.15 40.40
CA GLY A 405 -24.15 25.30 40.98
C GLY A 405 -23.01 24.76 40.12
N SER A 406 -23.31 24.40 38.86
CA SER A 406 -22.32 24.15 37.83
C SER A 406 -22.78 24.71 36.48
N PHE A 407 -21.84 25.08 35.62
CA PHE A 407 -22.14 25.64 34.29
C PHE A 407 -21.02 25.32 33.29
N SER A 408 -21.34 25.45 31.99
CA SER A 408 -20.39 25.23 30.90
C SER A 408 -20.70 26.21 29.75
N TYR A 409 -19.69 26.96 29.30
CA TYR A 409 -19.79 27.87 28.14
C TYR A 409 -18.55 27.80 27.26
N THR A 410 -18.75 27.78 25.94
CA THR A 410 -17.68 27.90 24.94
C THR A 410 -17.50 29.37 24.59
N TRP A 411 -16.27 29.88 24.68
CA TRP A 411 -15.89 31.20 24.19
C TRP A 411 -15.02 31.09 22.94
N THR A 412 -15.13 32.09 22.06
CA THR A 412 -14.34 32.22 20.84
C THR A 412 -13.97 33.68 20.66
N PHE A 413 -12.68 33.97 20.54
CA PHE A 413 -12.16 35.31 20.28
C PHE A 413 -11.24 35.28 19.07
N SER A 414 -11.19 36.39 18.33
CA SER A 414 -10.29 36.58 17.20
C SER A 414 -9.42 37.82 17.37
N GLY A 415 -8.21 37.78 16.83
CA GLY A 415 -7.24 38.88 16.98
C GLY A 415 -6.70 39.08 18.40
N VAL A 416 -6.66 38.03 19.22
CA VAL A 416 -6.07 38.04 20.57
C VAL A 416 -4.55 38.17 20.46
N ALA A 417 -3.97 39.05 21.28
CA ALA A 417 -2.53 39.33 21.30
C ALA A 417 -1.77 38.32 22.17
N ASP A 418 -0.46 38.20 21.99
CA ASP A 418 0.37 37.35 22.85
C ASP A 418 0.41 37.90 24.29
N GLY A 419 0.09 37.04 25.28
CA GLY A 419 0.08 37.35 26.69
C GLY A 419 -0.66 36.31 27.55
N GLN A 420 -0.80 36.62 28.84
CA GLN A 420 -1.78 35.97 29.72
C GLN A 420 -3.03 36.84 29.79
N HIS A 421 -4.17 36.21 29.53
CA HIS A 421 -5.50 36.82 29.54
C HIS A 421 -6.27 36.41 30.79
N GLU A 422 -6.98 37.35 31.40
CA GLU A 422 -7.73 37.09 32.63
C GLU A 422 -9.11 36.52 32.30
N VAL A 423 -9.36 35.26 32.68
CA VAL A 423 -10.68 34.65 32.70
C VAL A 423 -11.18 34.64 34.14
N ARG A 424 -12.25 35.38 34.39
CA ARG A 424 -12.78 35.59 35.75
C ARG A 424 -14.25 35.23 35.80
N ALA A 425 -14.63 34.49 36.84
CA ALA A 425 -16.01 34.29 37.22
C ALA A 425 -16.23 34.92 38.60
N TYR A 426 -17.32 35.66 38.79
CA TYR A 426 -17.69 36.20 40.08
C TYR A 426 -19.21 36.26 40.28
N SER A 427 -19.67 36.11 41.53
CA SER A 427 -21.09 36.11 41.84
C SER A 427 -21.67 37.53 41.95
N THR A 428 -22.97 37.69 41.67
CA THR A 428 -23.69 38.97 41.78
C THR A 428 -24.27 39.19 43.18
N GLY A 429 -23.53 38.78 44.22
CA GLY A 429 -24.09 38.49 45.53
C GLY A 429 -24.78 39.64 46.25
N THR A 430 -25.63 39.31 47.23
CA THR A 430 -26.45 40.30 47.96
C THR A 430 -25.73 40.96 49.13
N GLY A 431 -24.57 41.57 48.86
CA GLY A 431 -23.78 42.27 49.88
C GLY A 431 -22.47 42.85 49.33
N ASN A 432 -21.56 43.21 50.24
CA ASN A 432 -20.17 43.58 49.90
C ASN A 432 -19.22 42.36 49.85
N GLU A 433 -19.78 41.16 49.76
CA GLU A 433 -19.10 39.88 49.76
C GLU A 433 -19.63 39.12 48.55
N PHE A 434 -18.73 38.68 47.68
CA PHE A 434 -19.03 38.01 46.42
C PHE A 434 -18.01 36.88 46.23
N ASP A 435 -18.47 35.73 45.75
CA ASP A 435 -17.58 34.63 45.44
C ASP A 435 -16.90 34.86 44.10
N GLU A 436 -15.64 34.45 43.99
CA GLU A 436 -14.79 34.75 42.84
C GLU A 436 -13.75 33.65 42.60
N ASP A 437 -13.55 33.32 41.33
CA ASP A 437 -12.39 32.56 40.90
C ASP A 437 -11.81 33.11 39.58
N ILE A 438 -10.48 33.16 39.53
CA ILE A 438 -9.71 33.71 38.41
C ILE A 438 -8.80 32.60 37.85
N LYS A 439 -8.74 32.51 36.53
CA LYS A 439 -7.81 31.68 35.76
C LYS A 439 -7.16 32.52 34.67
N PHE A 440 -5.93 32.19 34.32
CA PHE A 440 -5.24 32.83 33.22
C PHE A 440 -5.25 31.91 32.01
N TYR A 441 -5.73 32.43 30.87
CA TYR A 441 -5.64 31.77 29.58
C TYR A 441 -4.45 32.33 28.81
N GLU A 442 -3.57 31.47 28.34
CA GLU A 442 -2.26 31.90 27.83
C GLU A 442 -2.15 31.77 26.30
N VAL A 443 -1.58 32.79 25.65
CA VAL A 443 -1.41 32.88 24.20
C VAL A 443 -0.01 33.40 23.88
N PRO A 444 0.84 32.68 23.12
CA PRO A 444 0.85 31.22 23.01
C PRO A 444 1.21 30.55 24.35
N CYS A 445 0.79 29.31 24.55
CA CYS A 445 1.12 28.50 25.74
C CYS A 445 2.62 28.56 26.15
N SER A 446 2.95 28.94 27.39
CA SER A 446 4.34 29.10 27.89
C SER A 446 5.16 27.81 27.98
N ASN A 447 4.55 26.65 27.69
CA ASN A 447 5.23 25.35 27.67
C ASN A 447 5.80 24.98 26.28
N VAL A 448 5.76 25.88 25.29
CA VAL A 448 6.40 25.70 23.98
C VAL A 448 7.77 26.40 23.97
N PRO A 449 8.91 25.69 24.10
CA PRO A 449 10.22 26.33 24.11
C PRO A 449 10.60 26.89 22.73
N THR A 450 11.06 28.14 22.71
CA THR A 450 11.58 28.79 21.49
C THR A 450 12.90 28.14 21.03
N PRO A 451 13.03 27.70 19.76
CA PRO A 451 14.23 27.01 19.31
C PRO A 451 15.41 27.96 19.04
N THR A 452 16.56 27.66 19.65
CA THR A 452 17.90 28.08 19.22
C THR A 452 18.65 26.80 18.82
N PRO A 453 19.42 26.77 17.71
CA PRO A 453 19.64 25.52 16.99
C PRO A 453 20.70 24.59 17.60
N GLU A 454 20.24 23.49 18.16
CA GLU A 454 20.98 22.23 18.34
C GLU A 454 20.00 21.08 18.00
N PRO A 455 20.40 19.99 17.30
CA PRO A 455 19.44 19.07 16.68
C PRO A 455 18.80 18.12 17.70
N SER A 456 17.70 18.57 18.30
CA SER A 456 16.75 17.73 19.04
C SER A 456 15.57 17.35 18.15
N ALA A 457 15.10 16.11 18.28
CA ALA A 457 14.12 15.52 17.38
C ALA A 457 12.79 16.30 17.31
N THR A 458 12.26 16.43 16.09
CA THR A 458 10.91 16.90 15.81
C THR A 458 9.90 16.14 16.67
N PRO A 459 8.94 16.80 17.35
CA PRO A 459 7.83 16.09 17.97
C PRO A 459 7.07 15.34 16.87
N THR A 460 7.00 14.01 16.99
CA THR A 460 6.22 13.20 16.06
C THR A 460 4.75 13.55 16.27
N LEU A 461 4.14 14.21 15.28
CA LEU A 461 2.70 14.43 15.25
C LEU A 461 2.01 13.07 15.38
N SER A 462 0.85 13.00 16.04
CA SER A 462 0.04 11.78 15.94
C SER A 462 -0.33 11.56 14.46
N PRO A 463 -0.30 10.31 13.96
CA PRO A 463 -0.75 10.00 12.60
C PRO A 463 -2.18 10.49 12.36
N ALA A 464 -2.62 10.53 11.10
CA ALA A 464 -4.01 10.82 10.78
C ALA A 464 -4.95 9.78 11.43
N ASP A 465 -6.18 10.19 11.73
CA ASP A 465 -7.22 9.33 12.33
C ASP A 465 -8.59 9.85 11.89
N LEU A 466 -8.98 9.47 10.67
CA LEU A 466 -10.20 9.81 9.97
C LEU A 466 -11.38 9.00 10.54
N VAL A 467 -12.29 9.71 11.20
CA VAL A 467 -13.38 9.10 11.95
C VAL A 467 -14.73 9.69 11.54
N MET A 468 -15.76 8.83 11.54
CA MET A 468 -17.15 9.22 11.29
C MET A 468 -18.04 8.90 12.49
N PHE A 469 -17.93 9.68 13.57
CA PHE A 469 -18.68 9.45 14.82
C PHE A 469 -20.21 9.53 14.66
N SER A 470 -20.70 10.32 13.70
CA SER A 470 -22.13 10.63 13.54
C SER A 470 -22.79 9.73 12.48
N PRO A 471 -24.01 9.23 12.71
CA PRO A 471 -24.76 8.51 11.68
C PRO A 471 -25.15 9.43 10.51
N PRO A 472 -25.21 8.92 9.25
CA PRO A 472 -25.59 9.71 8.08
C PRO A 472 -26.96 10.38 8.23
N GLN A 473 -27.05 11.68 7.95
CA GLN A 473 -28.30 12.43 8.08
C GLN A 473 -28.99 12.56 6.72
N LEU A 474 -30.17 11.95 6.58
CA LEU A 474 -31.00 12.08 5.37
C LEU A 474 -31.41 13.55 5.17
N ILE A 475 -31.04 14.13 4.02
CA ILE A 475 -31.42 15.51 3.63
C ILE A 475 -32.41 15.57 2.45
N SER A 476 -32.66 14.46 1.75
CA SER A 476 -33.74 14.40 0.75
C SER A 476 -35.11 14.64 1.37
N THR A 477 -35.95 15.39 0.66
CA THR A 477 -37.33 15.69 1.07
C THR A 477 -38.22 14.46 0.98
N ARG A 478 -39.00 14.17 2.03
CA ARG A 478 -40.01 13.10 2.02
C ARG A 478 -41.21 13.45 1.10
N PRO A 479 -41.91 12.47 0.50
CA PRO A 479 -41.70 11.02 0.62
C PRO A 479 -40.43 10.56 -0.11
N ILE A 480 -39.75 9.57 0.47
CA ILE A 480 -38.66 8.86 -0.22
C ILE A 480 -39.32 7.74 -1.05
N VAL A 481 -38.86 7.55 -2.28
CA VAL A 481 -39.37 6.54 -3.22
C VAL A 481 -38.23 5.57 -3.55
N ALA A 482 -38.54 4.28 -3.63
CA ALA A 482 -37.55 3.28 -4.02
C ALA A 482 -37.05 3.54 -5.46
N TYR A 483 -35.77 3.28 -5.70
CA TYR A 483 -35.06 3.51 -6.97
C TYR A 483 -34.95 4.98 -7.42
N GLU A 484 -35.28 5.96 -6.57
CA GLU A 484 -35.04 7.39 -6.81
C GLU A 484 -33.82 7.91 -6.04
N PRO A 485 -33.04 8.88 -6.58
CA PRO A 485 -31.85 9.39 -5.91
C PRO A 485 -32.10 9.96 -4.50
N VAL A 486 -31.27 9.58 -3.54
CA VAL A 486 -31.32 10.09 -2.15
C VAL A 486 -30.02 10.76 -1.75
N GLN A 487 -30.11 11.79 -0.90
CA GLN A 487 -28.98 12.57 -0.43
C GLN A 487 -28.85 12.50 1.09
N PHE A 488 -27.60 12.34 1.54
CA PHE A 488 -27.21 12.33 2.94
C PHE A 488 -26.12 13.35 3.21
N SER A 489 -26.20 13.99 4.36
CA SER A 489 -25.11 14.75 4.97
C SER A 489 -24.33 13.84 5.92
N VAL A 490 -23.01 13.79 5.77
CA VAL A 490 -22.08 13.08 6.66
C VAL A 490 -21.03 14.04 7.22
N ILE A 491 -20.50 13.75 8.40
CA ILE A 491 -19.46 14.55 9.04
C ILE A 491 -18.24 13.66 9.26
N ILE A 492 -17.15 13.97 8.55
CA ILE A 492 -15.85 13.35 8.77
C ILE A 492 -15.00 14.24 9.67
N THR A 493 -14.10 13.64 10.45
CA THR A 493 -13.14 14.35 11.29
C THR A 493 -11.79 13.67 11.21
N ASN A 494 -10.70 14.42 11.04
CA ASN A 494 -9.36 13.92 11.31
C ASN A 494 -9.06 14.23 12.78
N SER A 495 -9.11 13.22 13.64
CA SER A 495 -8.81 13.34 15.06
C SER A 495 -7.31 13.21 15.39
N GLY A 496 -6.51 12.85 14.39
CA GLY A 496 -5.05 12.92 14.38
C GLY A 496 -4.52 14.35 14.20
N GLN A 497 -3.22 14.54 14.42
CA GLN A 497 -2.54 15.83 14.23
C GLN A 497 -1.77 15.94 12.91
N THR A 498 -1.69 14.87 12.13
CA THR A 498 -1.10 14.88 10.79
C THR A 498 -2.15 15.26 9.75
N ASP A 499 -1.83 16.25 8.91
CA ASP A 499 -2.70 16.67 7.81
C ASP A 499 -2.79 15.59 6.72
N VAL A 500 -4.02 15.21 6.34
CA VAL A 500 -4.26 14.40 5.15
C VAL A 500 -4.24 15.33 3.94
N ASN A 501 -3.15 15.27 3.16
CA ASN A 501 -2.92 16.13 1.99
C ASN A 501 -3.08 15.38 0.64
N SER A 502 -3.46 14.11 0.68
CA SER A 502 -3.86 13.29 -0.46
C SER A 502 -5.38 13.27 -0.58
N GLN A 503 -5.86 13.07 -1.81
CA GLN A 503 -7.28 12.82 -2.06
C GLN A 503 -7.68 11.47 -1.42
N PHE A 504 -8.85 11.41 -0.77
CA PHE A 504 -9.45 10.18 -0.23
C PHE A 504 -10.96 10.13 -0.50
N PHE A 505 -11.59 8.99 -0.25
CA PHE A 505 -12.99 8.75 -0.60
C PHE A 505 -13.86 8.55 0.64
N VAL A 506 -15.09 9.06 0.57
CA VAL A 506 -16.11 8.87 1.60
C VAL A 506 -17.34 8.31 0.93
N ASP A 507 -17.75 7.11 1.35
CA ASP A 507 -18.79 6.33 0.71
C ASP A 507 -20.00 6.19 1.62
N LEU A 508 -21.18 6.08 1.00
CA LEU A 508 -22.46 5.84 1.62
C LEU A 508 -22.97 4.47 1.19
N TYR A 509 -23.37 3.64 2.14
CA TYR A 509 -23.81 2.27 1.92
C TYR A 509 -25.26 2.14 2.37
N LEU A 510 -26.12 1.67 1.47
CA LEU A 510 -27.55 1.44 1.71
C LEU A 510 -27.76 -0.08 1.84
N ASP A 511 -28.16 -0.53 3.02
CA ASP A 511 -28.35 -1.95 3.39
C ASP A 511 -27.16 -2.87 3.03
N PRO A 512 -25.91 -2.54 3.42
CA PRO A 512 -24.75 -3.39 3.15
C PRO A 512 -24.92 -4.77 3.80
N SER A 513 -24.57 -5.80 3.03
CA SER A 513 -24.67 -7.20 3.41
C SER A 513 -23.43 -7.69 4.17
N ASN A 514 -22.24 -7.12 3.88
CA ASN A 514 -20.99 -7.45 4.55
C ASN A 514 -20.42 -6.19 5.23
N ILE A 515 -20.29 -6.23 6.55
CA ILE A 515 -19.63 -5.17 7.33
C ILE A 515 -18.49 -5.85 8.11
N TYR A 516 -17.25 -5.47 7.79
CA TYR A 516 -16.06 -5.87 8.53
C TYR A 516 -15.73 -4.83 9.60
N THR A 517 -14.77 -5.13 10.47
CA THR A 517 -14.36 -4.23 11.57
C THR A 517 -13.64 -2.96 11.09
N ASP A 518 -13.05 -3.04 9.91
CA ASP A 518 -12.19 -2.07 9.23
C ASP A 518 -12.83 -1.49 7.95
N ARG A 519 -13.75 -2.22 7.30
CA ARG A 519 -14.31 -1.80 6.00
C ARG A 519 -15.69 -2.34 5.65
N ILE A 520 -16.33 -1.68 4.68
CA ILE A 520 -17.47 -2.21 3.92
C ILE A 520 -17.01 -2.35 2.46
N PRO A 521 -17.23 -3.49 1.77
CA PRO A 521 -16.73 -3.71 0.41
C PRO A 521 -17.13 -2.61 -0.56
N LEU A 522 -16.18 -2.08 -1.33
CA LEU A 522 -16.41 -0.98 -2.28
C LEU A 522 -17.47 -1.33 -3.36
N THR A 523 -17.67 -2.63 -3.62
CA THR A 523 -18.73 -3.16 -4.49
C THR A 523 -20.15 -2.91 -3.97
N GLU A 524 -20.32 -2.62 -2.67
CA GLU A 524 -21.60 -2.33 -2.01
C GLU A 524 -21.83 -0.81 -1.83
N SER A 525 -20.94 0.04 -2.36
CA SER A 525 -21.07 1.50 -2.35
C SER A 525 -22.37 1.96 -3.03
N GLY A 526 -23.28 2.56 -2.27
CA GLY A 526 -24.48 3.21 -2.78
C GLY A 526 -24.22 4.59 -3.39
N GLY A 527 -23.07 5.21 -3.12
CA GLY A 527 -22.62 6.51 -3.66
C GLY A 527 -21.42 7.05 -2.89
N TYR A 528 -20.64 7.95 -3.48
CA TYR A 528 -19.42 8.47 -2.86
C TYR A 528 -19.22 9.98 -3.09
N VAL A 529 -18.30 10.57 -2.32
CA VAL A 529 -17.67 11.87 -2.60
C VAL A 529 -16.17 11.76 -2.30
N ALA A 530 -15.35 12.38 -3.14
CA ALA A 530 -13.92 12.51 -2.84
C ALA A 530 -13.65 13.76 -2.00
N VAL A 531 -12.61 13.71 -1.18
CA VAL A 531 -12.14 14.80 -0.34
C VAL A 531 -10.70 15.08 -0.75
N SER A 532 -10.37 16.33 -1.09
CA SER A 532 -9.01 16.64 -1.59
C SER A 532 -7.92 16.59 -0.51
N SER A 533 -8.32 16.89 0.73
CA SER A 533 -7.45 17.05 1.90
C SER A 533 -8.29 17.28 3.17
N LEU A 534 -7.80 16.86 4.34
CA LEU A 534 -8.38 17.19 5.64
C LEU A 534 -7.27 17.44 6.69
N PRO A 535 -7.09 18.69 7.16
CA PRO A 535 -6.07 19.00 8.17
C PRO A 535 -6.23 18.23 9.48
N GLY A 536 -5.15 18.10 10.24
CA GLY A 536 -5.16 17.51 11.58
C GLY A 536 -6.11 18.27 12.52
N GLY A 537 -6.90 17.54 13.31
CA GLY A 537 -7.92 18.08 14.20
C GLY A 537 -9.15 18.70 13.52
N ALA A 538 -9.26 18.66 12.19
CA ALA A 538 -10.35 19.32 11.45
C ALA A 538 -11.51 18.38 11.11
N SER A 539 -12.73 18.93 11.09
CA SER A 539 -13.93 18.25 10.60
C SER A 539 -14.44 18.87 9.28
N ARG A 540 -15.10 18.06 8.45
CA ARG A 540 -15.77 18.51 7.20
C ARG A 540 -17.15 17.89 7.07
N VAL A 541 -18.12 18.70 6.64
CA VAL A 541 -19.47 18.26 6.30
C VAL A 541 -19.53 18.00 4.79
N LEU A 542 -20.02 16.83 4.42
CA LEU A 542 -20.06 16.35 3.04
C LEU A 542 -21.47 15.91 2.67
N THR A 543 -21.87 16.18 1.43
CA THR A 543 -23.15 15.73 0.86
C THR A 543 -22.90 14.62 -0.14
N ILE A 544 -23.34 13.40 0.20
CA ILE A 544 -23.25 12.24 -0.68
C ILE A 544 -24.62 12.00 -1.30
N THR A 545 -24.65 11.82 -2.62
CA THR A 545 -25.85 11.41 -3.36
C THR A 545 -25.71 9.94 -3.72
N SER A 546 -26.67 9.11 -3.31
CA SER A 546 -26.86 7.79 -3.91
C SER A 546 -27.76 7.94 -5.14
N PRO A 547 -27.26 7.65 -6.36
CA PRO A 547 -28.06 7.83 -7.58
C PRO A 547 -29.12 6.74 -7.78
N LEU A 548 -28.95 5.57 -7.15
CA LEU A 548 -29.89 4.44 -7.25
C LEU A 548 -30.88 4.38 -6.10
N GLY A 549 -30.64 5.09 -4.99
CA GLY A 549 -31.58 5.11 -3.87
C GLY A 549 -31.76 3.77 -3.16
N PHE A 550 -32.86 3.67 -2.41
CA PHE A 550 -33.24 2.45 -1.71
C PHE A 550 -33.91 1.44 -2.64
N GLN A 551 -33.73 0.14 -2.36
CA GLN A 551 -34.55 -0.91 -2.96
C GLN A 551 -35.93 -0.96 -2.27
N ASN A 552 -36.85 -1.80 -2.77
CA ASN A 552 -38.18 -1.98 -2.16
C ASN A 552 -38.15 -2.68 -0.79
N ASP A 553 -37.11 -3.49 -0.54
CA ASP A 553 -36.91 -4.27 0.68
C ASP A 553 -35.47 -4.05 1.17
N PRO A 554 -35.21 -4.11 2.50
CA PRO A 554 -36.17 -4.31 3.59
C PRO A 554 -36.93 -3.03 3.96
N ALA A 555 -38.17 -3.13 4.48
CA ALA A 555 -39.00 -1.97 4.84
C ALA A 555 -38.44 -1.01 5.93
N SER A 556 -37.29 -1.32 6.51
CA SER A 556 -36.52 -0.49 7.44
C SER A 556 -35.05 -0.58 7.04
N HIS A 557 -34.59 0.43 6.32
CA HIS A 557 -33.26 0.45 5.71
C HIS A 557 -32.20 0.93 6.70
N GLN A 558 -31.00 0.35 6.65
CA GLN A 558 -29.82 0.81 7.38
C GLN A 558 -28.85 1.51 6.45
N VAL A 559 -28.32 2.65 6.90
CA VAL A 559 -27.42 3.49 6.12
C VAL A 559 -26.14 3.74 6.91
N TYR A 560 -25.01 3.36 6.33
CA TYR A 560 -23.68 3.57 6.89
C TYR A 560 -22.92 4.57 6.03
N GLY A 561 -22.08 5.38 6.66
CA GLY A 561 -21.01 6.11 5.98
C GLY A 561 -19.67 5.48 6.35
N MET A 562 -18.72 5.49 5.43
CA MET A 562 -17.32 5.13 5.70
C MET A 562 -16.42 6.24 5.19
N VAL A 563 -15.53 6.74 6.04
CA VAL A 563 -14.41 7.60 5.64
C VAL A 563 -13.21 6.74 5.26
N ASP A 564 -12.45 7.18 4.27
CA ASP A 564 -11.42 6.40 3.58
C ASP A 564 -11.87 4.98 3.16
N SER A 565 -13.00 4.94 2.44
CA SER A 565 -13.62 3.71 1.93
C SER A 565 -12.72 2.83 1.06
N VAL A 566 -11.59 3.37 0.59
CA VAL A 566 -10.61 2.71 -0.28
C VAL A 566 -9.36 2.24 0.51
N GLN A 567 -9.21 2.60 1.80
CA GLN A 567 -8.01 2.33 2.62
C GLN A 567 -6.72 2.82 1.95
N GLN A 568 -6.69 4.11 1.57
CA GLN A 568 -5.56 4.77 0.89
C GLN A 568 -4.89 5.86 1.73
N ILE A 569 -5.39 6.14 2.93
CA ILE A 569 -4.74 6.91 3.97
C ILE A 569 -4.29 5.92 5.05
N ALA A 570 -3.03 5.99 5.48
CA ALA A 570 -2.56 5.19 6.62
C ALA A 570 -2.90 5.91 7.93
N GLU A 571 -3.67 5.24 8.79
CA GLU A 571 -4.27 5.85 9.97
C GLU A 571 -3.74 5.28 11.29
N SER A 572 -4.00 5.96 12.41
CA SER A 572 -3.60 5.47 13.74
C SER A 572 -4.49 4.32 14.23
N ILE A 573 -5.73 4.28 13.74
CA ILE A 573 -6.75 3.26 13.99
C ILE A 573 -7.49 3.11 12.64
N GLU A 574 -7.64 1.89 12.13
CA GLU A 574 -8.32 1.62 10.84
C GLU A 574 -9.77 1.11 11.06
N THR A 575 -10.21 1.00 12.33
CA THR A 575 -11.46 0.34 12.74
C THR A 575 -12.54 1.30 13.26
N ASN A 576 -12.34 2.61 13.09
CA ASN A 576 -13.21 3.72 13.52
C ASN A 576 -13.70 4.58 12.34
N ASN A 577 -13.36 4.17 11.12
CA ASN A 577 -13.73 4.78 9.83
C ASN A 577 -15.23 4.61 9.48
N ILE A 578 -15.87 3.55 10.00
CA ILE A 578 -17.29 3.22 9.74
C ILE A 578 -18.19 3.94 10.76
N SER A 579 -19.24 4.59 10.26
CA SER A 579 -20.20 5.31 11.09
C SER A 579 -21.10 4.40 11.92
N GLN A 580 -21.73 4.98 12.95
CA GLN A 580 -22.97 4.41 13.47
C GLN A 580 -24.04 4.35 12.35
N PRO A 581 -24.91 3.33 12.32
CA PRO A 581 -25.97 3.24 11.32
C PRO A 581 -27.04 4.32 11.54
N ALA A 582 -27.49 4.92 10.45
CA ALA A 582 -28.75 5.65 10.39
C ALA A 582 -29.87 4.72 9.90
N THR A 583 -31.01 4.72 10.57
CA THR A 583 -32.18 3.95 10.12
C THR A 583 -33.15 4.85 9.34
N VAL A 584 -33.50 4.44 8.13
CA VAL A 584 -34.53 5.11 7.29
C VAL A 584 -35.76 4.22 7.15
N ILE A 585 -36.90 4.80 7.46
CA ILE A 585 -38.24 4.19 7.35
C ILE A 585 -39.11 5.00 6.39
N ASP A 586 -40.24 4.40 5.98
CA ASP A 586 -41.23 4.99 5.09
C ASP A 586 -40.74 5.23 3.63
N VAL A 587 -39.87 4.35 3.13
CA VAL A 587 -39.57 4.29 1.69
C VAL A 587 -40.81 3.77 0.96
N THR A 588 -41.28 4.55 -0.01
CA THR A 588 -42.46 4.24 -0.82
C THR A 588 -42.08 3.25 -1.91
N PRO A 589 -42.66 2.04 -1.96
CA PRO A 589 -42.29 1.05 -2.97
C PRO A 589 -42.58 1.53 -4.39
N ALA A 590 -41.69 1.21 -5.31
CA ALA A 590 -41.77 1.56 -6.72
C ALA A 590 -41.57 0.33 -7.62
N ALA A 591 -41.86 0.47 -8.90
CA ALA A 591 -41.55 -0.57 -9.87
C ALA A 591 -40.03 -0.72 -10.00
N THR A 592 -39.50 -1.92 -9.75
CA THR A 592 -38.07 -2.22 -9.94
C THR A 592 -37.65 -1.86 -11.37
N PRO A 593 -36.60 -1.05 -11.57
CA PRO A 593 -36.16 -0.65 -12.89
C PRO A 593 -35.76 -1.89 -13.70
N THR A 594 -36.14 -1.90 -14.99
CA THR A 594 -35.69 -2.95 -15.90
C THR A 594 -34.17 -2.78 -16.09
N PRO A 595 -33.35 -3.84 -15.94
CA PRO A 595 -31.91 -3.74 -16.17
C PRO A 595 -31.67 -3.28 -17.61
N SER A 596 -30.73 -2.34 -17.78
CA SER A 596 -30.33 -1.88 -19.11
C SER A 596 -29.75 -3.08 -19.90
N PRO A 597 -30.13 -3.28 -21.17
CA PRO A 597 -29.65 -4.41 -21.94
C PRO A 597 -28.12 -4.36 -22.07
N THR A 598 -27.45 -5.50 -21.83
CA THR A 598 -26.01 -5.61 -22.03
C THR A 598 -25.67 -5.37 -23.51
N PRO A 599 -24.75 -4.44 -23.83
CA PRO A 599 -24.33 -4.20 -25.21
C PRO A 599 -23.79 -5.48 -25.89
N ASP A 600 -24.28 -5.77 -27.10
CA ASP A 600 -24.01 -6.99 -27.87
C ASP A 600 -23.16 -6.76 -29.13
N GLY A 601 -22.51 -5.60 -29.23
CA GLY A 601 -21.65 -5.23 -30.33
C GLY A 601 -20.24 -5.82 -30.25
N SER A 602 -19.33 -5.28 -31.06
CA SER A 602 -17.94 -5.76 -31.19
C SER A 602 -16.90 -4.66 -31.16
N GLN A 603 -17.30 -3.43 -30.85
CA GLN A 603 -16.44 -2.26 -30.88
C GLN A 603 -16.01 -1.82 -29.48
N VAL A 604 -14.88 -1.10 -29.41
CA VAL A 604 -14.26 -0.66 -28.15
C VAL A 604 -14.04 0.86 -28.17
N ILE A 605 -14.37 1.53 -27.07
CA ILE A 605 -13.98 2.92 -26.79
C ILE A 605 -13.34 2.97 -25.40
N GLY A 606 -12.22 3.66 -25.26
CA GLY A 606 -11.56 3.87 -23.98
C GLY A 606 -10.79 5.19 -23.95
N GLY A 607 -10.18 5.49 -22.81
CA GLY A 607 -9.35 6.68 -22.64
C GLY A 607 -9.14 7.02 -21.17
N VAL A 608 -8.70 8.24 -20.89
CA VAL A 608 -8.38 8.69 -19.51
C VAL A 608 -9.20 9.92 -19.13
N VAL A 609 -9.84 9.90 -17.97
CA VAL A 609 -10.55 11.05 -17.39
C VAL A 609 -9.65 11.83 -16.43
N GLN A 610 -9.65 13.16 -16.56
CA GLN A 610 -8.75 14.03 -15.79
C GLN A 610 -9.45 15.32 -15.35
N VAL A 611 -9.21 15.76 -14.11
CA VAL A 611 -9.59 17.10 -13.64
C VAL A 611 -8.48 18.11 -13.93
N LEU A 612 -8.86 19.32 -14.36
CA LEU A 612 -7.94 20.45 -14.47
C LEU A 612 -7.92 21.26 -13.16
N ALA A 613 -6.93 20.98 -12.31
CA ALA A 613 -6.68 21.71 -11.05
C ALA A 613 -5.28 22.36 -11.09
N GLY A 614 -5.10 23.34 -11.98
CA GLY A 614 -3.80 23.96 -12.29
C GLY A 614 -2.87 23.09 -13.14
N ARG A 615 -2.96 21.75 -13.00
CA ARG A 615 -2.46 20.74 -13.93
C ARG A 615 -3.56 19.70 -14.21
N LEU A 616 -3.36 18.87 -15.23
CA LEU A 616 -4.21 17.71 -15.48
C LEU A 616 -3.88 16.62 -14.45
N LEU A 617 -4.89 16.17 -13.71
CA LEU A 617 -4.80 15.09 -12.74
C LEU A 617 -5.76 13.97 -13.14
N PRO A 618 -5.32 12.71 -13.29
CA PRO A 618 -6.24 11.59 -13.43
C PRO A 618 -7.16 11.48 -12.23
N GLN A 619 -8.35 10.91 -12.41
CA GLN A 619 -9.34 10.76 -11.33
C GLN A 619 -9.84 9.33 -11.22
N TYR A 620 -9.70 8.77 -10.02
CA TYR A 620 -10.25 7.47 -9.67
C TYR A 620 -11.78 7.56 -9.43
N ARG A 621 -12.50 6.50 -9.83
CA ARG A 621 -13.95 6.28 -9.67
C ARG A 621 -14.86 7.28 -10.37
N ALA A 622 -14.32 8.19 -11.19
CA ALA A 622 -15.13 9.13 -11.93
C ALA A 622 -16.06 8.36 -12.88
N VAL A 623 -17.35 8.67 -12.82
CA VAL A 623 -18.40 7.94 -13.54
C VAL A 623 -18.41 8.42 -14.98
N VAL A 624 -18.18 7.50 -15.91
CA VAL A 624 -18.22 7.77 -17.35
C VAL A 624 -19.49 7.17 -17.94
N ARG A 625 -20.22 7.94 -18.75
CA ARG A 625 -21.40 7.47 -19.50
C ARG A 625 -21.11 7.55 -20.98
N ILE A 626 -21.50 6.51 -21.74
CA ILE A 626 -21.51 6.52 -23.19
C ILE A 626 -22.95 6.62 -23.70
N ILE A 627 -23.18 7.60 -24.58
CA ILE A 627 -24.49 8.04 -25.06
C ILE A 627 -24.51 7.99 -26.59
N ASP A 628 -25.52 7.34 -27.17
CA ASP A 628 -25.88 7.46 -28.59
C ASP A 628 -27.01 8.49 -28.74
N PRO A 629 -26.76 9.70 -29.28
CA PRO A 629 -27.80 10.71 -29.43
C PRO A 629 -28.84 10.37 -30.51
N GLY A 630 -28.72 9.22 -31.19
CA GLY A 630 -29.70 8.69 -32.14
C GLY A 630 -30.73 7.76 -31.49
N LEU A 631 -30.53 7.34 -30.23
CA LEU A 631 -31.48 6.52 -29.49
C LEU A 631 -32.54 7.38 -28.76
N PRO A 632 -33.75 6.85 -28.54
CA PRO A 632 -34.78 7.52 -27.73
C PRO A 632 -34.44 7.46 -26.23
N GLY A 633 -34.93 8.42 -25.46
CA GLY A 633 -34.68 8.51 -24.01
C GLY A 633 -33.48 9.40 -23.70
N ASP A 634 -32.67 9.02 -22.70
CA ASP A 634 -31.40 9.67 -22.39
C ASP A 634 -30.23 9.18 -23.27
N GLY A 635 -30.47 8.14 -24.08
CA GLY A 635 -29.53 7.59 -25.06
C GLY A 635 -28.34 6.84 -24.46
N VAL A 636 -28.31 6.59 -23.13
CA VAL A 636 -27.19 5.89 -22.48
C VAL A 636 -27.17 4.43 -22.90
N ILE A 637 -26.03 3.99 -23.44
CA ILE A 637 -25.80 2.57 -23.79
C ILE A 637 -24.86 1.86 -22.81
N GLY A 638 -24.20 2.59 -21.92
CA GLY A 638 -23.25 2.03 -20.95
C GLY A 638 -22.76 3.06 -19.94
N ILE A 639 -22.36 2.56 -18.77
CA ILE A 639 -21.75 3.33 -17.68
C ILE A 639 -20.54 2.53 -17.19
N ASP A 640 -19.43 3.22 -16.96
CA ASP A 640 -18.17 2.68 -16.44
C ASP A 640 -17.63 3.61 -15.33
N GLN A 641 -16.70 3.11 -14.52
CA GLN A 641 -15.99 3.91 -13.51
C GLN A 641 -14.50 3.85 -13.75
N SER A 642 -13.85 5.01 -13.79
CA SER A 642 -12.41 5.07 -14.07
C SER A 642 -11.56 4.44 -12.97
N ASP A 643 -10.46 3.81 -13.36
CA ASP A 643 -9.45 3.26 -12.45
C ASP A 643 -8.54 4.34 -11.84
N PHE A 644 -7.55 3.94 -11.04
CA PHE A 644 -6.64 4.87 -10.34
C PHE A 644 -5.78 5.73 -11.29
N SER A 645 -5.53 5.25 -12.51
CA SER A 645 -4.88 6.02 -13.58
C SER A 645 -5.84 6.97 -14.31
N GLY A 646 -7.13 6.93 -13.96
CA GLY A 646 -8.22 7.61 -14.64
C GLY A 646 -8.69 6.88 -15.90
N PHE A 647 -8.21 5.67 -16.17
CA PHE A 647 -8.57 4.95 -17.39
C PHE A 647 -9.98 4.34 -17.29
N TYR A 648 -10.72 4.36 -18.40
CA TYR A 648 -12.06 3.78 -18.53
C TYR A 648 -12.17 3.04 -19.88
N THR A 649 -13.05 2.04 -19.97
CA THR A 649 -13.28 1.28 -21.20
C THR A 649 -14.70 0.74 -21.35
N PHE A 650 -15.26 0.96 -22.55
CA PHE A 650 -16.50 0.38 -23.02
C PHE A 650 -16.19 -0.67 -24.08
N ASN A 651 -16.55 -1.92 -23.79
CA ASN A 651 -16.43 -3.05 -24.70
C ASN A 651 -17.80 -3.44 -25.28
N ASN A 652 -17.79 -4.19 -26.38
CA ASN A 652 -19.00 -4.70 -27.06
C ASN A 652 -19.99 -3.59 -27.47
N ILE A 653 -19.48 -2.42 -27.86
CA ILE A 653 -20.31 -1.30 -28.30
C ILE A 653 -20.93 -1.66 -29.67
N PRO A 654 -22.26 -1.49 -29.84
CA PRO A 654 -22.91 -1.65 -31.15
C PRO A 654 -22.49 -0.54 -32.13
N PRO A 655 -22.88 -0.60 -33.41
CA PRO A 655 -22.72 0.54 -34.32
C PRO A 655 -23.66 1.70 -33.94
N ALA A 656 -23.16 2.93 -33.99
CA ALA A 656 -23.95 4.12 -33.65
C ALA A 656 -25.15 4.31 -34.60
N VAL A 657 -26.32 4.58 -34.04
CA VAL A 657 -27.52 5.02 -34.76
C VAL A 657 -27.34 6.46 -35.24
N ASN A 658 -26.67 7.30 -34.43
CA ASN A 658 -26.32 8.65 -34.85
C ASN A 658 -25.11 8.66 -35.83
N PRO A 659 -25.22 9.27 -37.03
CA PRO A 659 -24.08 9.40 -37.94
C PRO A 659 -22.97 10.34 -37.41
N GLY A 660 -23.24 11.11 -36.36
CA GLY A 660 -22.26 11.89 -35.60
C GLY A 660 -21.48 11.09 -34.55
N GLY A 661 -21.74 9.78 -34.40
CA GLY A 661 -21.06 8.94 -33.42
C GLY A 661 -21.50 9.19 -31.97
N TYR A 662 -20.71 8.66 -31.03
CA TYR A 662 -21.02 8.68 -29.60
C TYR A 662 -20.67 10.01 -28.92
N THR A 663 -21.37 10.23 -27.82
CA THR A 663 -21.03 11.24 -26.81
C THR A 663 -20.63 10.54 -25.52
N LEU A 664 -19.49 10.93 -24.96
CA LEU A 664 -19.03 10.48 -23.65
C LEU A 664 -19.14 11.63 -22.67
N THR A 665 -19.68 11.38 -21.48
CA THR A 665 -19.63 12.32 -20.35
C THR A 665 -18.89 11.69 -19.17
N ALA A 666 -18.19 12.50 -18.38
CA ALA A 666 -17.54 12.07 -17.15
C ALA A 666 -17.93 13.00 -15.99
N CYS A 667 -18.09 12.41 -14.80
CA CYS A 667 -18.49 13.10 -13.57
C CYS A 667 -17.68 12.61 -12.36
N VAL A 668 -17.22 13.54 -11.51
CA VAL A 668 -16.73 13.24 -10.16
C VAL A 668 -17.12 14.36 -9.20
N TYR A 669 -17.34 14.02 -7.92
CA TYR A 669 -17.58 15.00 -6.86
C TYR A 669 -16.36 15.05 -5.94
N ILE A 670 -15.79 16.25 -5.76
CA ILE A 670 -14.63 16.51 -4.89
C ILE A 670 -14.98 17.70 -3.99
N ASP A 671 -14.92 17.53 -2.66
CA ASP A 671 -15.24 18.59 -1.68
C ASP A 671 -16.63 19.25 -1.88
N ASN A 672 -17.65 18.43 -2.19
CA ASN A 672 -19.00 18.86 -2.59
C ASN A 672 -19.08 19.67 -3.91
N ILE A 673 -17.98 19.84 -4.64
CA ILE A 673 -17.95 20.45 -5.97
C ILE A 673 -18.03 19.34 -7.02
N SER A 674 -18.96 19.45 -7.96
CA SER A 674 -19.01 18.57 -9.13
C SER A 674 -18.01 19.02 -10.19
N TYR A 675 -17.35 18.06 -10.81
CA TYR A 675 -16.50 18.23 -11.97
C TYR A 675 -17.10 17.43 -13.12
N PHE A 676 -17.32 18.08 -14.26
CA PHE A 676 -17.97 17.50 -15.42
C PHE A 676 -17.14 17.71 -16.69
N GLY A 677 -17.11 16.69 -17.54
CA GLY A 677 -16.45 16.73 -18.85
C GLY A 677 -17.30 16.04 -19.91
N ILE A 678 -17.20 16.50 -21.16
CA ILE A 678 -17.95 15.95 -22.29
C ILE A 678 -17.09 15.88 -23.55
N ARG A 679 -17.24 14.78 -24.31
CA ARG A 679 -16.60 14.53 -25.61
C ARG A 679 -17.65 14.01 -26.58
N THR A 680 -17.97 14.78 -27.62
CA THR A 680 -18.88 14.37 -28.69
C THR A 680 -18.09 13.95 -29.94
N GLY A 681 -18.75 13.29 -30.90
CA GLY A 681 -18.14 12.98 -32.20
C GLY A 681 -17.32 11.69 -32.23
N ILE A 682 -17.48 10.80 -31.25
CA ILE A 682 -16.59 9.64 -31.07
C ILE A 682 -17.02 8.49 -31.97
N THR A 683 -16.17 8.16 -32.95
CA THR A 683 -16.33 7.00 -33.83
C THR A 683 -15.45 5.83 -33.35
N PRO A 684 -16.01 4.66 -33.00
CA PRO A 684 -15.21 3.50 -32.63
C PRO A 684 -14.55 2.78 -33.83
N PRO A 685 -13.48 1.99 -33.60
CA PRO A 685 -12.80 1.80 -32.32
C PRO A 685 -11.91 3.01 -31.97
N ASN A 686 -11.85 3.38 -30.69
CA ASN A 686 -11.01 4.50 -30.23
C ASN A 686 -10.67 4.36 -28.73
N ASP A 687 -9.44 3.95 -28.45
CA ASP A 687 -8.89 3.63 -27.12
C ASP A 687 -8.23 4.82 -26.40
N VAL A 688 -8.16 6.00 -27.04
CA VAL A 688 -7.42 7.19 -26.56
C VAL A 688 -8.31 8.44 -26.40
N VAL A 689 -9.56 8.26 -25.98
CA VAL A 689 -10.54 9.36 -25.81
C VAL A 689 -10.43 10.00 -24.43
N SER A 690 -9.44 10.87 -24.22
CA SER A 690 -9.34 11.58 -22.93
C SER A 690 -10.49 12.56 -22.67
N ILE A 691 -11.05 12.56 -21.46
CA ILE A 691 -12.12 13.48 -21.04
C ILE A 691 -11.57 14.42 -19.97
N TYR A 692 -11.54 15.72 -20.30
CA TYR A 692 -11.14 16.76 -19.36
C TYR A 692 -12.36 17.29 -18.62
N MET A 693 -12.34 17.21 -17.29
CA MET A 693 -13.39 17.66 -16.40
C MET A 693 -13.04 19.02 -15.78
N LEU A 694 -14.02 19.91 -15.76
CA LEU A 694 -13.95 21.24 -15.16
C LEU A 694 -15.03 21.37 -14.08
N PRO A 695 -14.88 22.27 -13.09
CA PRO A 695 -15.94 22.56 -12.13
C PRO A 695 -17.25 22.90 -12.84
N GLY A 696 -18.29 22.12 -12.59
CA GLY A 696 -19.56 22.21 -13.29
C GLY A 696 -20.51 21.06 -12.92
N PRO A 697 -21.83 21.29 -12.95
CA PRO A 697 -22.81 20.28 -12.56
C PRO A 697 -22.73 19.06 -13.46
N CYS A 698 -22.75 17.87 -12.87
CA CYS A 698 -22.87 16.63 -13.63
C CYS A 698 -24.24 16.53 -14.32
N GLN A 699 -24.25 15.96 -15.53
CA GLN A 699 -25.43 15.83 -16.42
C GLN A 699 -25.60 14.39 -16.91
#